data_AF-M7TCN5-F1
#
_entry.id   AF-M7TCN5-F1
#
_cell.length_a   1.000
_cell.length_b   1.000
_cell.length_c   1.000
_cell.angle_alpha   90.00
_cell.angle_beta   90.00
_cell.angle_gamma   90.00
#
_symmetry.space_group_name_H-M   'P 1'
#
loop_
_entity.id
_entity.type
_entity.pdbx_description
1 polymer ?
#
loop_
_entity_poly.entity_id
_entity_poly.type
_entity_poly.pdbx_seq_one_letter_code
_entity_poly.pdbx_strand_id
1 'polypeptide(L)'
;MKDSDIEFAAREIAELIQPLSVFMSTHDLVSGLPGENNDDSHSLIRDAWFNIVVHGFNPLTERVAEQRGEQVESDIELNTVLRRANTSDRETKQKKYLAELVKPKANDIKGLSYRKVIFLQATYLVESLRADSGDCTKILSYFLEPSMQKEDVNSVMTGIMTAVVDRYLAKTLEGKLATFSAQSSLFALLELLSLMWTSCLEAETDKYGPRSVFSSELGNITLELSDDYIFRRHTLNSLYQKAQSWVPLVLNLAPADVKGLLQTYLSEFDDEGAYGHVSLGRSFAMKIGASIPSTDQRLTSLDPVGQTTVDTASDFVAQYTTRQEYRHPDPFFLKEEFAPSDNEARELRLRILLFSLRVLRVSSSSIGAMGQWRLKDKILSAGLSWFKYTPKWSFGSNNLQLRTEIRLISDVMQHMSTVSYIGAHAVGCYKLIPQKESLLQTLLESEQARLGVWVQPVNETGPRPSIMTNQGKNALEAILKPLIRVAWDEHPALAIELVTRFPTPSYLLYWAPVNPITAVTYFLPAYKNNPFLIQYAMRALESHPVDVTFFYVPQIVQGLRYDALGYVERYIIETAQFSQLFAHQIIWNMKANSYKDDDGTIPDGIKPALDKVMAKMIESFSPEDKSFYEREFSFFDEVTSISGKLKPYIPRPKPEKKQKIEEELRKIKVEIGVYLPSNPDGVVIGIDRKSGKPLQSHAKAPFMATFRIKKTKSGVEETEEVVAQATENGRTPAENTVEAWQSAIFKVGDDCRQDVLALQMISAFRGIFHNVGLDVFVFPYRVTATAPGCGVIDVLPNSISRDMVGREAVNGLYDYFISKYGNEDSLRFQHARSNFAKSMAAYSVISYLLQFKDRHNGNIMIDDAGHLIHIDFGFCFDIAPGGVRFERAPFKLTREMMAVLGGGPDHQAFRWFEELCVKAFLAARPHADKLSQIVLLMMDSGLPCFKPDTIRHFRDRFVLERNERDAADYVRELVRKSAGSYSTMVYDQFQLVTNGIPY
;
A
#
# COMPACT_ATOMS: atom_id res chain seq x y z
N MET A 1 -17.24 24.53 75.95
CA MET A 1 -15.88 23.95 75.80
C MET A 1 -14.99 25.02 75.23
N LYS A 2 -13.72 25.05 75.63
CA LYS A 2 -12.72 25.91 74.97
C LYS A 2 -12.48 25.31 73.58
N ASP A 3 -12.27 26.14 72.56
CA ASP A 3 -12.04 25.69 71.18
C ASP A 3 -10.89 24.68 71.05
N SER A 4 -9.93 24.71 71.99
CA SER A 4 -8.84 23.73 72.13
C SER A 4 -9.29 22.29 72.27
N ASP A 5 -10.38 22.04 73.00
CA ASP A 5 -10.86 20.67 73.29
C ASP A 5 -11.60 20.08 72.08
N ILE A 6 -12.21 20.96 71.28
CA ILE A 6 -12.89 20.59 70.02
C ILE A 6 -11.84 20.28 68.95
N GLU A 7 -10.76 21.07 68.89
CA GLU A 7 -9.67 20.88 67.93
C GLU A 7 -8.86 19.61 68.23
N PHE A 8 -8.64 19.29 69.51
CA PHE A 8 -7.98 18.05 69.93
C PHE A 8 -8.80 16.81 69.57
N ALA A 9 -10.08 16.78 69.94
CA ALA A 9 -10.99 15.68 69.58
C ALA A 9 -11.14 15.52 68.06
N ALA A 10 -11.11 16.62 67.31
CA ALA A 10 -11.14 16.58 65.85
C ALA A 10 -9.88 15.91 65.28
N ARG A 11 -8.69 16.18 65.82
CA ARG A 11 -7.45 15.55 65.36
C ARG A 11 -7.42 14.04 65.63
N GLU A 12 -7.83 13.59 66.81
CA GLU A 12 -7.91 12.16 67.13
C GLU A 12 -8.92 11.43 66.25
N ILE A 13 -10.08 12.04 66.01
CA ILE A 13 -11.10 11.52 65.11
C ILE A 13 -10.55 11.35 63.69
N ALA A 14 -9.78 12.31 63.18
CA ALA A 14 -9.27 12.30 61.82
C ALA A 14 -8.36 11.09 61.53
N GLU A 15 -7.59 10.63 62.52
CA GLU A 15 -6.70 9.47 62.41
C GLU A 15 -7.47 8.14 62.28
N LEU A 16 -8.66 8.05 62.88
CA LEU A 16 -9.48 6.84 62.89
C LEU A 16 -10.34 6.66 61.62
N ILE A 17 -10.58 7.74 60.85
CA ILE A 17 -11.49 7.74 59.70
C ILE A 17 -11.04 6.76 58.59
N GLN A 18 -9.74 6.70 58.30
CA GLN A 18 -9.24 5.87 57.20
C GLN A 18 -9.32 4.35 57.51
N PRO A 19 -8.81 3.85 58.66
CA PRO A 19 -9.00 2.46 59.05
C PRO A 19 -10.47 2.04 59.13
N LEU A 20 -11.34 2.89 59.69
CA LEU A 20 -12.79 2.63 59.77
C LEU A 20 -13.43 2.48 58.39
N SER A 21 -13.07 3.35 57.43
CA SER A 21 -13.62 3.27 56.07
C SER A 21 -13.24 1.97 55.35
N VAL A 22 -12.00 1.49 55.52
CA VAL A 22 -11.50 0.24 54.93
C VAL A 22 -12.07 -0.99 55.64
N PHE A 23 -12.22 -0.93 56.97
CA PHE A 23 -12.89 -1.99 57.73
C PHE A 23 -14.35 -2.14 57.31
N MET A 24 -15.07 -1.02 57.10
CA MET A 24 -16.47 -1.01 56.66
C MET A 24 -16.68 -1.34 55.18
N SER A 25 -15.66 -1.23 54.33
CA SER A 25 -15.73 -1.70 52.94
C SER A 25 -15.52 -3.22 52.83
N THR A 26 -14.97 -3.86 53.86
CA THR A 26 -14.60 -5.28 53.86
C THR A 26 -15.51 -6.18 54.70
N HIS A 27 -16.29 -5.62 55.64
CA HIS A 27 -17.18 -6.39 56.51
C HIS A 27 -18.65 -6.11 56.23
N ASP A 28 -19.41 -7.16 55.89
CA ASP A 28 -20.86 -7.15 55.83
C ASP A 28 -21.44 -7.13 57.25
N LEU A 29 -21.73 -5.93 57.76
CA LEU A 29 -22.34 -5.72 59.08
C LEU A 29 -23.79 -6.22 59.22
N VAL A 30 -24.31 -7.05 58.29
CA VAL A 30 -25.71 -7.49 58.29
C VAL A 30 -25.93 -8.97 57.92
N SER A 31 -24.96 -9.74 57.43
CA SER A 31 -25.25 -11.11 56.98
C SER A 31 -24.08 -12.08 57.16
N GLY A 32 -24.08 -12.88 58.23
CA GLY A 32 -23.18 -14.04 58.25
C GLY A 32 -22.89 -14.78 59.55
N LEU A 33 -23.33 -14.34 60.73
CA LEU A 33 -23.07 -15.09 61.98
C LEU A 33 -24.35 -15.27 62.81
N PRO A 34 -24.83 -16.50 63.02
CA PRO A 34 -25.85 -16.76 64.01
C PRO A 34 -25.16 -16.78 65.39
N GLY A 35 -25.35 -15.76 66.23
CA GLY A 35 -25.15 -15.97 67.67
C GLY A 35 -24.78 -14.82 68.59
N GLU A 36 -24.13 -13.74 68.16
CA GLU A 36 -23.71 -12.67 69.09
C GLU A 36 -23.96 -11.26 68.51
N ASN A 37 -25.19 -10.78 68.68
CA ASN A 37 -25.51 -9.35 68.52
C ASN A 37 -24.90 -8.59 69.71
N ASN A 38 -23.71 -8.05 69.55
CA ASN A 38 -23.19 -7.04 70.48
C ASN A 38 -23.79 -5.67 70.09
N ASP A 39 -25.08 -5.47 70.40
CA ASP A 39 -25.85 -4.24 70.13
C ASP A 39 -25.10 -2.98 70.63
N ASP A 40 -24.30 -3.14 71.68
CA ASP A 40 -23.44 -2.09 72.23
C ASP A 40 -22.38 -1.65 71.22
N SER A 41 -21.68 -2.57 70.53
CA SER A 41 -20.67 -2.21 69.52
C SER A 41 -21.26 -1.46 68.33
N HIS A 42 -22.45 -1.83 67.87
CA HIS A 42 -23.15 -1.14 66.78
C HIS A 42 -23.61 0.26 67.20
N SER A 43 -24.09 0.41 68.43
CA SER A 43 -24.48 1.71 68.99
C SER A 43 -23.28 2.66 69.10
N LEU A 44 -22.12 2.14 69.51
CA LEU A 44 -20.88 2.91 69.66
C LEU A 44 -20.32 3.38 68.31
N ILE A 45 -20.33 2.53 67.28
CA ILE A 45 -19.90 2.90 65.93
C ILE A 45 -20.83 3.95 65.33
N ARG A 46 -22.16 3.79 65.49
CA ARG A 46 -23.15 4.76 65.02
C ARG A 46 -22.96 6.11 65.71
N ASP A 47 -22.77 6.10 67.03
CA ASP A 47 -22.60 7.31 67.81
C ASP A 47 -21.25 7.99 67.50
N ALA A 48 -20.20 7.22 67.19
CA ALA A 48 -18.95 7.74 66.66
C ALA A 48 -19.16 8.51 65.34
N TRP A 49 -19.88 7.96 64.35
CA TRP A 49 -20.15 8.66 63.08
C TRP A 49 -20.97 9.94 63.25
N PHE A 50 -21.97 9.91 64.14
CA PHE A 50 -22.71 11.14 64.48
C PHE A 50 -21.81 12.17 65.15
N ASN A 51 -20.88 11.74 66.02
CA ASN A 51 -19.91 12.64 66.64
C ASN A 51 -18.98 13.26 65.58
N ILE A 52 -18.44 12.47 64.65
CA ILE A 52 -17.58 12.94 63.54
C ILE A 52 -18.27 14.09 62.76
N VAL A 53 -19.53 13.89 62.40
CA VAL A 53 -20.32 14.89 61.65
C VAL A 53 -20.66 16.12 62.50
N VAL A 54 -21.01 15.92 63.78
CA VAL A 54 -21.28 17.01 64.72
C VAL A 54 -20.05 17.89 64.94
N HIS A 55 -18.84 17.33 64.86
CA HIS A 55 -17.55 18.03 64.94
C HIS A 55 -17.10 18.67 63.61
N GLY A 56 -17.91 18.57 62.54
CA GLY A 56 -17.73 19.35 61.31
C GLY A 56 -16.93 18.68 60.21
N PHE A 57 -16.63 17.38 60.33
CA PHE A 57 -15.94 16.62 59.29
C PHE A 57 -16.84 16.40 58.07
N ASN A 58 -16.29 16.70 56.89
CA ASN A 58 -16.93 16.44 55.61
C ASN A 58 -15.92 15.82 54.61
N PRO A 59 -16.38 15.27 53.47
CA PRO A 59 -15.50 14.64 52.48
C PRO A 59 -14.51 15.60 51.77
N LEU A 60 -14.54 16.90 52.08
CA LEU A 60 -13.70 17.96 51.51
C LEU A 60 -12.67 18.50 52.51
N THR A 61 -12.69 18.05 53.78
CA THR A 61 -11.76 18.50 54.81
C THR A 61 -10.39 17.86 54.52
N GLU A 62 -9.32 18.67 54.43
CA GLU A 62 -7.99 18.21 54.01
C GLU A 62 -7.48 17.05 54.89
N ARG A 63 -7.18 15.93 54.23
CA ARG A 63 -6.61 14.72 54.81
C ARG A 63 -5.15 14.96 55.18
N VAL A 64 -4.86 15.18 56.45
CA VAL A 64 -3.47 15.17 56.94
C VAL A 64 -3.07 13.72 57.15
N ALA A 65 -2.35 13.16 56.18
CA ALA A 65 -1.61 11.93 56.38
C ALA A 65 -0.23 12.30 56.93
N GLU A 66 0.07 11.95 58.19
CA GLU A 66 1.32 11.26 58.59
C GLU A 66 1.53 11.16 60.12
N GLN A 67 1.80 9.92 60.54
CA GLN A 67 2.70 9.45 61.61
C GLN A 67 2.28 9.46 63.11
N ARG A 68 1.87 8.26 63.54
CA ARG A 68 2.21 7.50 64.78
C ARG A 68 1.78 8.01 66.17
N GLY A 69 1.15 7.09 66.92
CA GLY A 69 1.38 6.88 68.36
C GLY A 69 0.15 6.39 69.12
N GLU A 70 0.14 5.12 69.53
CA GLU A 70 -0.89 4.48 70.37
C GLU A 70 -1.17 5.26 71.67
N GLN A 71 -2.44 5.48 72.00
CA GLN A 71 -2.91 5.39 73.38
C GLN A 71 -4.40 5.02 73.42
N VAL A 72 -4.67 3.89 74.05
CA VAL A 72 -6.02 3.41 74.38
C VAL A 72 -6.47 4.14 75.63
N GLU A 73 -7.52 4.95 75.56
CA GLU A 73 -8.31 5.32 76.73
C GLU A 73 -9.73 4.77 76.61
N SER A 74 -9.98 3.78 77.46
CA SER A 74 -11.27 3.19 77.77
C SER A 74 -11.99 4.06 78.80
N ASP A 75 -12.99 4.84 78.39
CA ASP A 75 -14.25 5.01 79.13
C ASP A 75 -15.25 5.86 78.34
N ILE A 76 -16.20 5.17 77.73
CA ILE A 76 -17.25 5.69 76.85
C ILE A 76 -18.45 6.28 77.64
N GLU A 77 -18.54 6.04 78.95
CA GLU A 77 -19.74 6.39 79.75
C GLU A 77 -19.76 7.81 80.35
N LEU A 78 -18.73 8.64 80.14
CA LEU A 78 -18.67 10.00 80.69
C LEU A 78 -18.75 11.13 79.65
N ASN A 79 -19.33 10.88 78.48
CA ASN A 79 -19.43 11.92 77.45
C ASN A 79 -20.69 12.80 77.58
N THR A 80 -20.51 13.97 78.21
CA THR A 80 -21.54 15.00 78.42
C THR A 80 -21.89 15.83 77.16
N VAL A 81 -21.25 15.58 76.01
CA VAL A 81 -21.46 16.32 74.74
C VAL A 81 -22.83 16.00 74.11
N LEU A 82 -23.33 14.77 74.27
CA LEU A 82 -24.61 14.34 73.69
C LEU A 82 -25.85 14.96 74.38
N ARG A 83 -25.71 15.50 75.60
CA ARG A 83 -26.83 16.18 76.29
C ARG A 83 -26.84 17.72 76.12
N ARG A 84 -25.81 18.35 75.54
CA ARG A 84 -25.66 19.82 75.54
C ARG A 84 -25.51 20.50 74.17
N ALA A 85 -25.51 19.78 73.05
CA ALA A 85 -25.17 20.37 71.73
C ALA A 85 -26.35 20.83 70.84
N ASN A 86 -27.58 20.96 71.36
CA ASN A 86 -28.73 21.46 70.57
C ASN A 86 -28.88 22.99 70.70
N THR A 87 -28.05 23.75 69.99
CA THR A 87 -28.18 25.22 69.87
C THR A 87 -28.65 25.58 68.47
N SER A 88 -29.56 26.56 68.34
CA SER A 88 -30.16 26.95 67.04
C SER A 88 -29.11 27.40 66.01
N ASP A 89 -27.99 27.96 66.48
CA ASP A 89 -26.86 28.37 65.65
C ASP A 89 -26.14 27.17 65.00
N ARG A 90 -26.00 26.05 65.74
CA ARG A 90 -25.36 24.82 65.25
C ARG A 90 -26.27 24.05 64.28
N GLU A 91 -27.58 24.06 64.52
CA GLU A 91 -28.56 23.51 63.58
C GLU A 91 -28.54 24.26 62.24
N THR A 92 -28.47 25.59 62.29
CA THR A 92 -28.41 26.43 61.08
C THR A 92 -27.11 26.19 60.29
N LYS A 93 -25.98 26.03 60.99
CA LYS A 93 -24.69 25.67 60.39
C LYS A 93 -24.73 24.29 59.71
N GLN A 94 -25.27 23.27 60.38
CA GLN A 94 -25.32 21.91 59.81
C GLN A 94 -26.28 21.81 58.62
N LYS A 95 -27.43 22.50 58.67
CA LYS A 95 -28.32 22.61 57.51
C LYS A 95 -27.63 23.26 56.31
N LYS A 96 -26.81 24.30 56.55
CA LYS A 96 -26.03 24.97 55.49
C LYS A 96 -24.98 24.03 54.89
N TYR A 97 -24.24 23.28 55.72
CA TYR A 97 -23.24 22.32 55.23
C TYR A 97 -23.86 21.20 54.39
N LEU A 98 -24.97 20.59 54.82
CA LEU A 98 -25.64 19.56 54.02
C LEU A 98 -26.16 20.12 52.68
N ALA A 99 -26.65 21.37 52.69
CA ALA A 99 -27.10 22.05 51.48
C ALA A 99 -25.96 22.38 50.50
N GLU A 100 -24.73 22.60 50.99
CA GLU A 100 -23.53 22.77 50.15
C GLU A 100 -23.06 21.45 49.52
N LEU A 101 -23.21 20.33 50.23
CA LEU A 101 -22.83 18.99 49.77
C LEU A 101 -23.83 18.41 48.75
N VAL A 102 -25.13 18.70 48.91
CA VAL A 102 -26.21 18.26 48.02
C VAL A 102 -26.99 19.47 47.48
N LYS A 103 -26.29 20.30 46.71
CA LYS A 103 -26.83 21.56 46.14
C LYS A 103 -28.22 21.44 45.48
N PRO A 104 -28.54 20.38 44.71
CA PRO A 104 -29.85 20.24 44.06
C PRO A 104 -31.03 20.12 45.05
N LYS A 105 -30.77 19.75 46.31
CA LYS A 105 -31.79 19.48 47.34
C LYS A 105 -31.75 20.46 48.51
N ALA A 106 -31.10 21.62 48.34
CA ALA A 106 -30.93 22.63 49.38
C ALA A 106 -32.24 23.18 49.98
N ASN A 107 -33.34 23.19 49.22
CA ASN A 107 -34.64 23.67 49.69
C ASN A 107 -35.34 22.66 50.61
N ASP A 108 -35.22 21.36 50.31
CA ASP A 108 -35.82 20.27 51.09
C ASP A 108 -35.16 20.15 52.47
N ILE A 109 -33.88 20.52 52.58
CA ILE A 109 -33.08 20.46 53.81
C ILE A 109 -33.53 21.49 54.87
N LYS A 110 -34.13 22.61 54.47
CA LYS A 110 -34.54 23.68 55.40
C LYS A 110 -35.58 23.23 56.42
N GLY A 111 -36.50 22.35 56.01
CA GLY A 111 -37.60 21.83 56.83
C GLY A 111 -37.25 20.63 57.73
N LEU A 112 -36.03 20.08 57.62
CA LEU A 112 -35.63 18.89 58.38
C LEU A 112 -35.32 19.23 59.84
N SER A 113 -35.56 18.30 60.76
CA SER A 113 -35.13 18.44 62.15
C SER A 113 -33.62 18.23 62.28
N TYR A 114 -32.99 18.83 63.29
CA TYR A 114 -31.55 18.67 63.56
C TYR A 114 -31.09 17.20 63.52
N ARG A 115 -31.87 16.28 64.11
CA ARG A 115 -31.56 14.84 64.11
C ARG A 115 -31.54 14.22 62.71
N LYS A 116 -32.48 14.61 61.83
CA LYS A 116 -32.53 14.15 60.44
C LYS A 116 -31.37 14.70 59.61
N VAL A 117 -30.97 15.95 59.86
CA VAL A 117 -29.83 16.60 59.18
C VAL A 117 -28.51 15.92 59.53
N ILE A 118 -28.27 15.65 60.82
CA ILE A 118 -27.06 14.94 61.28
C ILE A 118 -27.02 13.52 60.72
N PHE A 119 -28.15 12.82 60.71
CA PHE A 119 -28.24 11.50 60.10
C PHE A 119 -27.85 11.51 58.61
N LEU A 120 -28.46 12.40 57.81
CA LEU A 120 -28.19 12.49 56.37
C LEU A 120 -26.75 12.94 56.05
N GLN A 121 -26.17 13.81 56.87
CA GLN A 121 -24.76 14.17 56.74
C GLN A 121 -23.83 13.00 57.08
N ALA A 122 -24.15 12.22 58.12
CA ALA A 122 -23.40 11.02 58.48
C ALA A 122 -23.48 9.97 57.37
N THR A 123 -24.67 9.72 56.82
CA THR A 123 -24.84 8.85 55.66
C THR A 123 -24.02 9.35 54.47
N TYR A 124 -24.12 10.65 54.14
CA TYR A 124 -23.33 11.21 53.04
C TYR A 124 -21.82 11.04 53.22
N LEU A 125 -21.30 11.26 54.43
CA LEU A 125 -19.88 11.09 54.75
C LEU A 125 -19.44 9.63 54.61
N VAL A 126 -20.16 8.71 55.25
CA VAL A 126 -19.83 7.26 55.23
C VAL A 126 -19.90 6.71 53.82
N GLU A 127 -20.98 7.00 53.09
CA GLU A 127 -21.15 6.49 51.72
C GLU A 127 -20.17 7.15 50.73
N SER A 128 -19.78 8.41 50.94
CA SER A 128 -18.73 9.05 50.12
C SER A 128 -17.35 8.42 50.35
N LEU A 129 -17.01 8.10 51.60
CA LEU A 129 -15.77 7.40 51.94
C LEU A 129 -15.78 5.97 51.39
N ARG A 130 -16.93 5.29 51.43
CA ARG A 130 -17.10 3.96 50.84
C ARG A 130 -16.95 4.00 49.32
N ALA A 131 -17.54 4.99 48.65
CA ALA A 131 -17.36 5.20 47.21
C ALA A 131 -15.90 5.48 46.84
N ASP A 132 -15.18 6.25 47.67
CA ASP A 132 -13.73 6.48 47.50
C ASP A 132 -12.90 5.19 47.73
N SER A 133 -13.41 4.23 48.50
CA SER A 133 -12.78 2.93 48.75
C SER A 133 -13.13 1.84 47.73
N GLY A 134 -14.11 2.08 46.85
CA GLY A 134 -14.47 1.15 45.77
C GLY A 134 -15.84 0.47 45.87
N ASP A 135 -16.71 0.88 46.80
CA ASP A 135 -18.10 0.38 46.88
C ASP A 135 -19.10 1.55 47.02
N CYS A 136 -20.10 1.59 46.12
CA CYS A 136 -21.19 2.55 46.18
C CYS A 136 -22.58 1.90 46.32
N THR A 137 -22.64 0.58 46.53
CA THR A 137 -23.90 -0.20 46.48
C THR A 137 -24.73 -0.04 47.74
N LYS A 138 -24.09 0.11 48.92
CA LYS A 138 -24.77 0.20 50.21
C LYS A 138 -25.70 1.41 50.35
N ILE A 139 -25.53 2.47 49.56
CA ILE A 139 -26.49 3.59 49.58
C ILE A 139 -27.89 3.17 49.13
N LEU A 140 -28.00 2.11 48.33
CA LEU A 140 -29.27 1.59 47.84
C LEU A 140 -30.04 0.83 48.94
N SER A 141 -29.35 0.21 49.91
CA SER A 141 -30.00 -0.55 50.98
C SER A 141 -30.79 0.35 51.93
N TYR A 142 -30.43 1.63 52.07
CA TYR A 142 -31.21 2.57 52.87
C TYR A 142 -32.63 2.78 52.34
N PHE A 143 -32.89 2.58 51.05
CA PHE A 143 -34.24 2.70 50.48
C PHE A 143 -35.16 1.51 50.83
N LEU A 144 -34.59 0.41 51.36
CA LEU A 144 -35.35 -0.73 51.88
C LEU A 144 -35.98 -0.43 53.24
N GLU A 145 -35.45 0.55 53.99
CA GLU A 145 -35.96 0.92 55.31
C GLU A 145 -37.24 1.78 55.21
N PRO A 146 -38.38 1.37 55.81
CA PRO A 146 -39.64 2.12 55.76
C PRO A 146 -39.53 3.55 56.30
N SER A 147 -38.57 3.78 57.21
CA SER A 147 -38.31 5.11 57.78
C SER A 147 -37.70 6.10 56.78
N MET A 148 -37.03 5.61 55.74
CA MET A 148 -36.38 6.39 54.68
C MET A 148 -37.31 6.72 53.51
N GLN A 149 -38.45 6.04 53.41
CA GLN A 149 -39.45 6.25 52.35
C GLN A 149 -40.36 7.47 52.61
N LYS A 150 -40.20 8.16 53.74
CA LYS A 150 -40.89 9.43 54.02
C LYS A 150 -40.40 10.51 53.06
N GLU A 151 -41.33 11.25 52.48
CA GLU A 151 -41.11 12.15 51.33
C GLU A 151 -40.00 13.20 51.58
N ASP A 152 -39.88 13.71 52.80
CA ASP A 152 -38.90 14.71 53.21
C ASP A 152 -37.46 14.18 53.33
N VAL A 153 -37.29 12.91 53.71
CA VAL A 153 -35.97 12.25 53.82
C VAL A 153 -35.58 11.59 52.50
N ASN A 154 -36.54 10.99 51.80
CA ASN A 154 -36.34 10.27 50.53
C ASN A 154 -35.78 11.19 49.42
N SER A 155 -36.31 12.42 49.30
CA SER A 155 -35.84 13.39 48.31
C SER A 155 -34.36 13.75 48.50
N VAL A 156 -33.95 13.98 49.75
CA VAL A 156 -32.55 14.32 50.09
C VAL A 156 -31.64 13.10 49.98
N MET A 157 -32.10 11.92 50.39
CA MET A 157 -31.37 10.66 50.25
C MET A 157 -31.11 10.32 48.77
N THR A 158 -32.07 10.57 47.88
CA THR A 158 -31.88 10.44 46.43
C THR A 158 -30.78 11.37 45.92
N GLY A 159 -30.71 12.61 46.43
CA GLY A 159 -29.64 13.55 46.09
C GLY A 159 -28.26 13.11 46.61
N ILE A 160 -28.20 12.52 47.81
CA ILE A 160 -26.98 11.92 48.37
C ILE A 160 -26.55 10.73 47.51
N MET A 161 -27.47 9.85 47.12
CA MET A 161 -27.20 8.72 46.23
C MET A 161 -26.55 9.17 44.92
N THR A 162 -27.14 10.15 44.23
CA THR A 162 -26.55 10.67 42.99
C THR A 162 -25.14 11.21 43.21
N ALA A 163 -24.91 11.99 44.27
CA ALA A 163 -23.59 12.56 44.55
C ALA A 163 -22.51 11.52 44.90
N VAL A 164 -22.88 10.45 45.62
CA VAL A 164 -22.00 9.33 45.96
C VAL A 164 -21.66 8.51 44.71
N VAL A 165 -22.65 8.23 43.87
CA VAL A 165 -22.45 7.51 42.60
C VAL A 165 -21.58 8.34 41.64
N ASP A 166 -21.81 9.64 41.51
CA ASP A 166 -20.99 10.52 40.66
C ASP A 166 -19.52 10.54 41.13
N ARG A 167 -19.29 10.53 42.44
CA ARG A 167 -17.94 10.42 43.04
C ARG A 167 -17.27 9.09 42.66
N TYR A 168 -17.98 7.97 42.80
CA TYR A 168 -17.51 6.65 42.39
C TYR A 168 -17.17 6.61 40.88
N LEU A 169 -18.06 7.15 40.04
CA LEU A 169 -17.87 7.21 38.59
C LEU A 169 -16.67 8.07 38.20
N ALA A 170 -16.47 9.23 38.82
CA ALA A 170 -15.31 10.07 38.57
C ALA A 170 -13.99 9.33 38.86
N LYS A 171 -13.93 8.57 39.97
CA LYS A 171 -12.77 7.73 40.32
C LYS A 171 -12.57 6.56 39.35
N THR A 172 -13.66 5.96 38.90
CA THR A 172 -13.66 4.90 37.87
C THR A 172 -13.06 5.42 36.56
N LEU A 173 -13.47 6.61 36.12
CA LEU A 173 -13.00 7.25 34.88
C LEU A 173 -11.56 7.76 34.96
N GLU A 174 -11.05 8.09 36.16
CA GLU A 174 -9.64 8.45 36.37
C GLU A 174 -8.67 7.27 36.19
N GLY A 175 -9.12 6.02 36.40
CA GLY A 175 -8.36 4.80 36.09
C GLY A 175 -7.07 4.55 36.89
N LYS A 176 -6.89 5.21 38.04
CA LYS A 176 -5.65 5.15 38.84
C LYS A 176 -5.57 3.98 39.85
N LEU A 177 -6.71 3.38 40.19
CA LEU A 177 -6.83 2.38 41.25
C LEU A 177 -7.25 1.02 40.63
N ALA A 178 -6.56 -0.06 41.01
CA ALA A 178 -6.77 -1.40 40.46
C ALA A 178 -8.18 -1.96 40.70
N THR A 179 -8.85 -1.51 41.76
CA THR A 179 -10.24 -1.87 42.12
C THR A 179 -11.28 -1.43 41.09
N PHE A 180 -10.94 -0.53 40.16
CA PHE A 180 -11.82 0.00 39.12
C PHE A 180 -11.45 -0.49 37.71
N SER A 181 -10.75 -1.63 37.60
CA SER A 181 -10.25 -2.13 36.32
C SER A 181 -11.34 -2.61 35.35
N ALA A 182 -11.09 -2.49 34.05
CA ALA A 182 -12.01 -2.93 33.00
C ALA A 182 -12.21 -4.47 32.98
N GLN A 183 -11.23 -5.25 33.44
CA GLN A 183 -11.30 -6.71 33.51
C GLN A 183 -12.37 -7.17 34.51
N SER A 184 -12.32 -6.67 35.75
CA SER A 184 -13.28 -7.02 36.80
C SER A 184 -14.72 -6.66 36.39
N SER A 185 -14.90 -5.51 35.74
CA SER A 185 -16.21 -5.04 35.29
C SER A 185 -16.82 -5.88 34.17
N LEU A 186 -15.99 -6.30 33.19
CA LEU A 186 -16.45 -7.16 32.10
C LEU A 186 -16.79 -8.57 32.58
N PHE A 187 -15.95 -9.15 33.45
CA PHE A 187 -16.16 -10.50 33.99
C PHE A 187 -17.41 -10.52 34.88
N ALA A 188 -17.57 -9.50 35.73
CA ALA A 188 -18.78 -9.32 36.54
C ALA A 188 -20.05 -9.29 35.69
N LEU A 189 -20.05 -8.55 34.56
CA LEU A 189 -21.21 -8.51 33.66
C LEU A 189 -21.53 -9.88 33.05
N LEU A 190 -20.51 -10.64 32.61
CA LEU A 190 -20.69 -11.97 32.01
C LEU A 190 -21.16 -13.01 33.03
N GLU A 191 -20.65 -12.94 34.27
CA GLU A 191 -21.11 -13.77 35.39
C GLU A 191 -22.54 -13.43 35.80
N LEU A 192 -22.91 -12.14 35.88
CA LEU A 192 -24.29 -11.72 36.15
C LEU A 192 -25.27 -12.25 35.10
N LEU A 193 -24.92 -12.19 33.81
CA LEU A 193 -25.74 -12.77 32.74
C LEU A 193 -25.91 -14.28 32.92
N SER A 194 -24.85 -14.97 33.32
CA SER A 194 -24.86 -16.42 33.55
C SER A 194 -25.71 -16.80 34.76
N LEU A 195 -25.53 -16.14 35.91
CA LEU A 195 -26.30 -16.40 37.13
C LEU A 195 -27.79 -16.07 36.94
N MET A 196 -28.11 -14.94 36.28
CA MET A 196 -29.50 -14.58 35.97
C MET A 196 -30.15 -15.58 35.03
N TRP A 197 -29.41 -16.11 34.04
CA TRP A 197 -29.90 -17.16 33.16
C TRP A 197 -30.14 -18.47 33.93
N THR A 198 -29.21 -18.91 34.78
CA THR A 198 -29.37 -20.08 35.63
C THR A 198 -30.60 -19.96 36.54
N SER A 199 -30.86 -18.78 37.10
CA SER A 199 -32.05 -18.52 37.92
C SER A 199 -33.39 -18.63 37.16
N CYS A 200 -33.36 -18.40 35.84
CA CYS A 200 -34.51 -18.56 34.97
C CYS A 200 -34.66 -20.01 34.49
N LEU A 201 -33.53 -20.71 34.25
CA LEU A 201 -33.53 -22.13 33.89
C LEU A 201 -34.09 -22.99 35.03
N GLU A 202 -33.78 -22.64 36.28
CA GLU A 202 -34.32 -23.31 37.46
C GLU A 202 -35.86 -23.35 37.46
N ALA A 203 -36.51 -22.29 36.96
CA ALA A 203 -37.98 -22.23 36.81
C ALA A 203 -38.53 -23.40 35.98
N GLU A 204 -37.73 -23.93 35.07
CA GLU A 204 -38.06 -25.04 34.18
C GLU A 204 -37.58 -26.38 34.74
N THR A 205 -36.46 -26.42 35.47
CA THR A 205 -35.83 -27.66 35.95
C THR A 205 -36.27 -28.09 37.36
N ASP A 206 -36.50 -27.15 38.28
CA ASP A 206 -36.99 -27.39 39.64
C ASP A 206 -38.04 -26.34 40.04
N LYS A 207 -39.25 -26.56 39.54
CA LYS A 207 -40.38 -25.63 39.70
C LYS A 207 -40.87 -25.48 41.16
N TYR A 208 -40.53 -26.41 42.04
CA TYR A 208 -41.10 -26.48 43.39
C TYR A 208 -40.06 -26.35 44.52
N GLY A 209 -38.76 -26.28 44.20
CA GLY A 209 -37.68 -25.97 45.13
C GLY A 209 -37.02 -24.61 44.84
N PRO A 210 -37.65 -23.47 45.19
CA PRO A 210 -37.14 -22.16 44.80
C PRO A 210 -35.84 -21.82 45.54
N ARG A 211 -34.75 -21.63 44.79
CA ARG A 211 -33.52 -21.02 45.30
C ARG A 211 -33.57 -19.51 45.13
N SER A 212 -33.29 -18.79 46.22
CA SER A 212 -33.21 -17.33 46.21
C SER A 212 -31.78 -16.82 46.03
N VAL A 213 -30.76 -17.59 46.39
CA VAL A 213 -29.36 -17.12 46.42
C VAL A 213 -28.48 -17.83 45.38
N PHE A 214 -27.88 -17.07 44.47
CA PHE A 214 -26.99 -17.54 43.40
C PHE A 214 -25.62 -16.86 43.52
N SER A 215 -24.53 -17.61 43.53
CA SER A 215 -23.18 -17.06 43.70
C SER A 215 -22.21 -17.52 42.60
N SER A 216 -21.26 -16.67 42.24
CA SER A 216 -20.13 -16.95 41.35
C SER A 216 -18.81 -16.59 42.02
N GLU A 217 -17.90 -17.55 42.09
CA GLU A 217 -16.56 -17.36 42.66
C GLU A 217 -15.64 -16.59 41.69
N LEU A 218 -15.77 -16.80 40.38
CA LEU A 218 -14.99 -16.11 39.34
C LEU A 218 -15.28 -14.61 39.27
N GLY A 219 -16.55 -14.23 39.46
CA GLY A 219 -16.98 -12.83 39.51
C GLY A 219 -16.93 -12.23 40.92
N ASN A 220 -16.81 -13.05 41.96
CA ASN A 220 -17.07 -12.71 43.35
C ASN A 220 -18.43 -11.99 43.54
N ILE A 221 -19.50 -12.58 42.99
CA ILE A 221 -20.85 -12.00 42.97
C ILE A 221 -21.84 -12.96 43.61
N THR A 222 -22.69 -12.43 44.49
CA THR A 222 -23.85 -13.12 45.04
C THR A 222 -25.12 -12.34 44.72
N LEU A 223 -26.12 -13.02 44.15
CA LEU A 223 -27.42 -12.49 43.78
C LEU A 223 -28.50 -13.11 44.67
N GLU A 224 -29.33 -12.26 45.25
CA GLU A 224 -30.58 -12.67 45.89
C GLU A 224 -31.76 -12.28 44.98
N LEU A 225 -32.55 -13.26 44.57
CA LEU A 225 -33.60 -13.10 43.57
C LEU A 225 -34.95 -13.57 44.13
N SER A 226 -36.00 -12.78 43.86
CA SER A 226 -37.40 -13.14 44.16
C SER A 226 -37.78 -14.48 43.52
N ASP A 227 -38.71 -15.20 44.13
CA ASP A 227 -39.36 -16.40 43.60
C ASP A 227 -40.29 -16.14 42.39
N ASP A 228 -40.51 -14.87 42.00
CA ASP A 228 -41.25 -14.52 40.78
C ASP A 228 -40.39 -14.74 39.52
N TYR A 229 -40.63 -15.86 38.85
CA TYR A 229 -39.95 -16.22 37.60
C TYR A 229 -40.22 -15.26 36.43
N ILE A 230 -41.37 -14.58 36.38
CA ILE A 230 -41.66 -13.58 35.34
C ILE A 230 -40.76 -12.37 35.56
N PHE A 231 -40.60 -11.94 36.81
CA PHE A 231 -39.71 -10.86 37.19
C PHE A 231 -38.24 -11.20 36.89
N ARG A 232 -37.78 -12.42 37.22
CA ARG A 232 -36.42 -12.90 36.86
C ARG A 232 -36.17 -12.80 35.34
N ARG A 233 -37.11 -13.30 34.53
CA ARG A 233 -36.99 -13.28 33.06
C ARG A 233 -36.97 -11.86 32.49
N HIS A 234 -37.81 -10.97 33.03
CA HIS A 234 -37.81 -9.56 32.61
C HIS A 234 -36.48 -8.87 32.94
N THR A 235 -35.93 -9.15 34.12
CA THR A 235 -34.65 -8.63 34.58
C THR A 235 -33.49 -9.12 33.72
N LEU A 236 -33.46 -10.42 33.41
CA LEU A 236 -32.47 -11.01 32.50
C LEU A 236 -32.51 -10.36 31.11
N ASN A 237 -33.70 -10.20 30.53
CA ASN A 237 -33.86 -9.58 29.21
C ASN A 237 -33.37 -8.13 29.18
N SER A 238 -33.69 -7.35 30.23
CA SER A 238 -33.20 -5.98 30.35
C SER A 238 -31.68 -5.93 30.48
N LEU A 239 -31.09 -6.78 31.32
CA LEU A 239 -29.64 -6.85 31.48
C LEU A 239 -28.94 -7.26 30.16
N TYR A 240 -29.48 -8.24 29.46
CA TYR A 240 -28.94 -8.72 28.18
C TYR A 240 -28.99 -7.64 27.09
N GLN A 241 -30.09 -6.89 26.98
CA GLN A 241 -30.18 -5.75 26.05
C GLN A 241 -29.16 -4.66 26.37
N LYS A 242 -28.95 -4.35 27.66
CA LYS A 242 -27.92 -3.39 28.06
C LYS A 242 -26.52 -3.87 27.74
N ALA A 243 -26.20 -5.14 28.02
CA ALA A 243 -24.92 -5.75 27.65
C ALA A 243 -24.67 -5.68 26.13
N GLN A 244 -25.69 -5.96 25.31
CA GLN A 244 -25.61 -5.83 23.84
C GLN A 244 -25.36 -4.39 23.36
N SER A 245 -25.68 -3.38 24.16
CA SER A 245 -25.36 -1.98 23.83
C SER A 245 -23.97 -1.54 24.30
N TRP A 246 -23.56 -1.99 25.50
CA TRP A 246 -22.33 -1.52 26.14
C TRP A 246 -21.08 -2.17 25.58
N VAL A 247 -21.07 -3.50 25.44
CA VAL A 247 -19.84 -4.22 25.08
C VAL A 247 -19.37 -3.94 23.65
N PRO A 248 -20.26 -3.83 22.63
CA PRO A 248 -19.83 -3.41 21.29
C PRO A 248 -19.27 -1.98 21.24
N LEU A 249 -19.75 -1.06 22.08
CA LEU A 249 -19.22 0.30 22.15
C LEU A 249 -17.75 0.28 22.61
N VAL A 250 -17.45 -0.49 23.65
CA VAL A 250 -16.08 -0.63 24.18
C VAL A 250 -15.20 -1.43 23.21
N LEU A 251 -15.74 -2.46 22.56
CA LEU A 251 -15.05 -3.23 21.54
C LEU A 251 -14.59 -2.34 20.37
N ASN A 252 -15.38 -1.35 19.96
CA ASN A 252 -14.98 -0.40 18.92
C ASN A 252 -13.86 0.55 19.37
N LEU A 253 -13.76 0.85 20.66
CA LEU A 253 -12.72 1.71 21.23
C LEU A 253 -11.38 0.97 21.40
N ALA A 254 -11.42 -0.27 21.89
CA ALA A 254 -10.24 -1.09 22.15
C ALA A 254 -10.46 -2.55 21.74
N PRO A 255 -10.45 -2.87 20.43
CA PRO A 255 -10.81 -4.20 19.94
C PRO A 255 -9.91 -5.32 20.46
N ALA A 256 -8.59 -5.10 20.46
CA ALA A 256 -7.61 -6.11 20.86
C ALA A 256 -7.68 -6.42 22.36
N ASP A 257 -7.79 -5.38 23.20
CA ASP A 257 -7.85 -5.54 24.65
C ASP A 257 -9.15 -6.25 25.06
N VAL A 258 -10.29 -5.82 24.52
CA VAL A 258 -11.60 -6.42 24.83
C VAL A 258 -11.66 -7.87 24.34
N LYS A 259 -11.23 -8.17 23.09
CA LYS A 259 -11.18 -9.56 22.61
C LYS A 259 -10.22 -10.41 23.45
N GLY A 260 -9.08 -9.83 23.86
CA GLY A 260 -8.14 -10.49 24.76
C GLY A 260 -8.77 -10.84 26.11
N LEU A 261 -9.53 -9.94 26.72
CA LEU A 261 -10.25 -10.19 27.98
C LEU A 261 -11.35 -11.24 27.81
N LEU A 262 -12.11 -11.22 26.70
CA LEU A 262 -13.12 -12.23 26.40
C LEU A 262 -12.48 -13.63 26.23
N GLN A 263 -11.31 -13.72 25.60
CA GLN A 263 -10.56 -14.99 25.50
C GLN A 263 -10.08 -15.48 26.87
N THR A 264 -9.61 -14.58 27.73
CA THR A 264 -9.23 -14.92 29.12
C THR A 264 -10.43 -15.44 29.91
N TYR A 265 -11.58 -14.78 29.82
CA TYR A 265 -12.82 -15.23 30.45
C TYR A 265 -13.25 -16.62 29.97
N LEU A 266 -13.13 -16.89 28.67
CA LEU A 266 -13.43 -18.22 28.11
C LEU A 266 -12.44 -19.31 28.59
N SER A 267 -11.24 -18.92 29.03
CA SER A 267 -10.20 -19.84 29.50
C SER A 267 -10.25 -20.18 30.98
N GLU A 268 -10.86 -19.33 31.81
CA GLU A 268 -10.93 -19.48 33.27
C GLU A 268 -12.28 -20.11 33.65
N PHE A 269 -12.41 -21.44 33.53
CA PHE A 269 -13.60 -22.15 33.97
C PHE A 269 -13.31 -23.54 34.55
N ASP A 270 -14.20 -23.97 35.45
CA ASP A 270 -14.22 -25.28 36.11
C ASP A 270 -15.48 -26.07 35.69
N ASP A 271 -15.30 -27.29 35.18
CA ASP A 271 -16.27 -28.01 34.33
C ASP A 271 -17.33 -28.84 35.10
N GLU A 272 -17.60 -28.56 36.38
CA GLU A 272 -18.38 -29.48 37.25
C GLU A 272 -19.91 -29.26 37.32
N GLY A 273 -20.53 -28.53 36.38
CA GLY A 273 -21.97 -28.21 36.41
C GLY A 273 -22.93 -29.31 35.90
N ALA A 274 -24.10 -29.46 36.55
CA ALA A 274 -25.09 -30.53 36.29
C ALA A 274 -25.74 -30.55 34.88
N TYR A 275 -25.66 -29.46 34.12
CA TYR A 275 -26.16 -29.36 32.73
C TYR A 275 -25.04 -29.11 31.70
N GLY A 276 -23.78 -29.36 32.07
CA GLY A 276 -22.62 -29.16 31.21
C GLY A 276 -22.37 -27.70 30.82
N HIS A 277 -21.60 -27.52 29.74
CA HIS A 277 -20.91 -26.29 29.31
C HIS A 277 -21.80 -25.10 28.84
N VAL A 278 -23.10 -25.06 29.16
CA VAL A 278 -24.02 -24.01 28.68
C VAL A 278 -24.05 -22.82 29.64
N SER A 279 -23.41 -21.72 29.22
CA SER A 279 -23.42 -20.43 29.93
C SER A 279 -23.80 -19.29 28.98
N LEU A 280 -24.74 -18.44 29.41
CA LEU A 280 -25.14 -17.27 28.65
C LEU A 280 -23.99 -16.26 28.53
N GLY A 281 -23.19 -16.08 29.57
CA GLY A 281 -22.00 -15.22 29.56
C GLY A 281 -20.98 -15.66 28.51
N ARG A 282 -20.68 -16.96 28.44
CA ARG A 282 -19.76 -17.51 27.42
C ARG A 282 -20.31 -17.41 26.00
N SER A 283 -21.59 -17.72 25.83
CA SER A 283 -22.28 -17.59 24.54
C SER A 283 -22.24 -16.13 24.05
N PHE A 284 -22.42 -15.18 24.96
CA PHE A 284 -22.30 -13.76 24.69
C PHE A 284 -20.86 -13.37 24.33
N ALA A 285 -19.87 -13.83 25.10
CA ALA A 285 -18.44 -13.57 24.85
C ALA A 285 -18.00 -14.06 23.46
N MET A 286 -18.38 -15.28 23.07
CA MET A 286 -18.11 -15.84 21.74
C MET A 286 -18.76 -15.03 20.62
N LYS A 287 -20.04 -14.67 20.78
CA LYS A 287 -20.77 -13.86 19.79
C LYS A 287 -20.13 -12.49 19.56
N ILE A 288 -19.72 -11.82 20.64
CA ILE A 288 -19.07 -10.51 20.53
C ILE A 288 -17.63 -10.65 20.01
N GLY A 289 -16.88 -11.66 20.43
CA GLY A 289 -15.52 -11.93 19.96
C GLY A 289 -15.42 -12.18 18.45
N ALA A 290 -16.44 -12.85 17.88
CA ALA A 290 -16.57 -13.10 16.45
C ALA A 290 -16.91 -11.86 15.61
N SER A 291 -17.45 -10.80 16.23
CA SER A 291 -17.90 -9.61 15.49
C SER A 291 -16.74 -8.79 14.90
N ILE A 292 -16.96 -8.22 13.71
CA ILE A 292 -16.04 -7.28 13.07
C ILE A 292 -16.25 -5.90 13.71
N PRO A 293 -15.22 -5.30 14.35
CA PRO A 293 -15.31 -3.95 14.87
C PRO A 293 -15.50 -2.96 13.72
N SER A 294 -16.36 -1.95 13.90
CA SER A 294 -16.62 -0.90 12.89
C SER A 294 -15.39 -0.03 12.60
N THR A 295 -14.38 -0.07 13.47
CA THR A 295 -13.08 0.58 13.27
C THR A 295 -12.17 -0.17 12.30
N ASP A 296 -12.45 -1.44 11.98
CA ASP A 296 -11.70 -2.23 11.00
C ASP A 296 -12.26 -2.04 9.58
N GLN A 297 -11.72 -1.05 8.87
CA GLN A 297 -12.14 -0.71 7.51
C GLN A 297 -11.80 -1.80 6.47
N ARG A 298 -10.81 -2.65 6.74
CA ARG A 298 -10.38 -3.69 5.78
C ARG A 298 -11.42 -4.79 5.72
N LEU A 299 -11.82 -5.32 6.87
CA LEU A 299 -12.80 -6.41 6.93
C LEU A 299 -14.23 -5.92 6.65
N THR A 300 -14.55 -4.67 7.00
CA THR A 300 -15.86 -4.06 6.70
C THR A 300 -16.07 -3.84 5.19
N SER A 301 -14.99 -3.74 4.41
CA SER A 301 -15.05 -3.53 2.95
C SER A 301 -15.24 -4.81 2.13
N LEU A 302 -15.31 -5.99 2.76
CA LEU A 302 -15.51 -7.25 2.06
C LEU A 302 -16.96 -7.37 1.60
N ASP A 303 -17.16 -7.45 0.29
CA ASP A 303 -18.48 -7.71 -0.28
C ASP A 303 -18.92 -9.15 0.01
N PRO A 304 -20.19 -9.38 0.38
CA PRO A 304 -20.71 -10.72 0.58
C PRO A 304 -20.70 -11.51 -0.74
N VAL A 305 -20.30 -12.77 -0.68
CA VAL A 305 -20.32 -13.67 -1.84
C VAL A 305 -21.67 -14.39 -1.88
N GLY A 306 -22.64 -13.82 -2.60
CA GLY A 306 -24.00 -14.37 -2.64
C GLY A 306 -24.73 -14.14 -1.31
N GLN A 307 -25.08 -15.23 -0.60
CA GLN A 307 -25.76 -15.16 0.72
C GLN A 307 -24.81 -15.36 1.91
N THR A 308 -23.52 -15.62 1.68
CA THR A 308 -22.56 -15.93 2.75
C THR A 308 -21.78 -14.68 3.17
N THR A 309 -21.72 -14.43 4.48
CA THR A 309 -20.95 -13.34 5.10
C THR A 309 -19.82 -13.93 5.94
N VAL A 310 -18.66 -13.28 5.94
CA VAL A 310 -17.48 -13.69 6.73
C VAL A 310 -17.41 -12.84 8.00
N ASP A 311 -16.98 -13.44 9.11
CA ASP A 311 -16.75 -12.76 10.40
C ASP A 311 -15.30 -13.01 10.90
N THR A 312 -15.01 -12.63 12.16
CA THR A 312 -13.69 -12.84 12.78
C THR A 312 -13.65 -14.04 13.73
N ALA A 313 -14.65 -14.93 13.69
CA ALA A 313 -14.73 -16.08 14.58
C ALA A 313 -13.50 -16.99 14.43
N SER A 314 -13.05 -17.23 13.20
CA SER A 314 -11.88 -18.09 12.94
C SER A 314 -10.59 -17.56 13.56
N ASP A 315 -10.34 -16.25 13.47
CA ASP A 315 -9.15 -15.62 14.06
C ASP A 315 -9.25 -15.56 15.59
N PHE A 316 -10.43 -15.21 16.11
CA PHE A 316 -10.69 -15.17 17.54
C PHE A 316 -10.50 -16.54 18.22
N VAL A 317 -10.97 -17.62 17.58
CA VAL A 317 -10.81 -19.00 18.04
C VAL A 317 -9.36 -19.46 17.88
N ALA A 318 -8.70 -19.18 16.75
CA ALA A 318 -7.29 -19.55 16.58
C ALA A 318 -6.41 -18.96 17.68
N GLN A 319 -6.55 -17.66 17.97
CA GLN A 319 -5.83 -16.99 19.04
C GLN A 319 -6.16 -17.56 20.43
N TYR A 320 -7.43 -17.90 20.69
CA TYR A 320 -7.84 -18.58 21.92
C TYR A 320 -7.16 -19.95 22.06
N THR A 321 -7.17 -20.76 21.01
CA THR A 321 -6.56 -22.09 20.99
C THR A 321 -5.05 -22.01 21.20
N THR A 322 -4.36 -21.09 20.51
CA THR A 322 -2.94 -20.80 20.74
C THR A 322 -2.68 -20.42 22.20
N ARG A 323 -3.51 -19.55 22.79
CA ARG A 323 -3.36 -19.19 24.21
C ARG A 323 -3.56 -20.36 25.16
N GLN A 324 -4.45 -21.32 24.85
CA GLN A 324 -4.60 -22.54 25.65
C GLN A 324 -3.40 -23.47 25.52
N GLU A 325 -2.91 -23.66 24.29
CA GLU A 325 -1.79 -24.54 23.99
C GLU A 325 -0.49 -24.09 24.70
N TYR A 326 -0.25 -22.77 24.73
CA TYR A 326 0.93 -22.18 25.38
C TYR A 326 0.69 -21.72 26.84
N ARG A 327 -0.41 -22.14 27.48
CA ARG A 327 -0.72 -21.80 28.89
C ARG A 327 0.25 -22.45 29.89
N HIS A 328 0.88 -23.54 29.49
CA HIS A 328 1.97 -24.18 30.23
C HIS A 328 3.29 -23.95 29.46
N PRO A 329 4.30 -23.30 30.08
CA PRO A 329 5.49 -22.89 29.35
C PRO A 329 6.42 -24.11 29.13
N ASP A 330 6.48 -24.59 27.89
CA ASP A 330 7.69 -25.25 27.39
C ASP A 330 8.59 -24.17 26.77
N PRO A 331 9.83 -23.98 27.25
CA PRO A 331 10.64 -22.82 26.90
C PRO A 331 11.45 -23.10 25.62
N PHE A 332 10.82 -23.35 24.47
CA PHE A 332 11.56 -23.36 23.21
C PHE A 332 10.73 -22.90 22.02
N PHE A 333 11.42 -22.15 21.15
CA PHE A 333 11.03 -21.58 19.85
C PHE A 333 10.49 -20.15 19.83
N LEU A 334 11.41 -19.21 19.59
CA LEU A 334 11.21 -18.19 18.57
C LEU A 334 12.40 -18.19 17.62
N LYS A 335 12.11 -18.52 16.36
CA LYS A 335 13.02 -18.38 15.22
C LYS A 335 12.51 -17.26 14.32
N GLU A 336 13.48 -16.45 13.90
CA GLU A 336 13.58 -15.64 12.68
C GLU A 336 12.75 -14.34 12.52
N GLU A 337 13.52 -13.24 12.54
CA GLU A 337 13.69 -12.26 11.47
C GLU A 337 12.49 -11.87 10.60
N PHE A 338 12.12 -10.59 10.71
CA PHE A 338 11.86 -9.75 9.54
C PHE A 338 12.54 -8.40 9.73
N ALA A 339 13.64 -8.18 9.01
CA ALA A 339 14.15 -6.84 8.76
C ALA A 339 13.33 -6.25 7.61
N PRO A 340 12.54 -5.17 7.80
CA PRO A 340 11.88 -4.54 6.68
C PRO A 340 12.91 -3.75 5.88
N SER A 341 12.87 -3.94 4.56
CA SER A 341 13.48 -3.02 3.61
C SER A 341 12.99 -1.59 3.89
N ASP A 342 13.87 -0.60 3.79
CA ASP A 342 13.69 0.78 4.29
C ASP A 342 12.41 1.51 3.83
N ASN A 343 11.69 1.01 2.81
CA ASN A 343 10.47 1.60 2.26
C ASN A 343 9.16 1.03 2.85
N GLU A 344 9.12 -0.26 3.22
CA GLU A 344 7.92 -0.90 3.79
C GLU A 344 7.69 -0.52 5.27
N ALA A 345 8.73 0.01 5.93
CA ALA A 345 8.67 0.46 7.31
C ALA A 345 8.07 1.88 7.48
N ARG A 346 7.68 2.59 6.41
CA ARG A 346 7.25 4.00 6.51
C ARG A 346 6.00 4.16 7.37
N GLU A 347 4.99 3.34 7.14
CA GLU A 347 3.75 3.37 7.92
C GLU A 347 4.04 3.13 9.41
N LEU A 348 4.87 2.12 9.72
CA LEU A 348 5.26 1.80 11.09
C LEU A 348 6.02 2.95 11.76
N ARG A 349 6.96 3.58 11.05
CA ARG A 349 7.71 4.75 11.54
C ARG A 349 6.78 5.93 11.83
N LEU A 350 5.84 6.24 10.94
CA LEU A 350 4.86 7.33 11.16
C LEU A 350 3.94 7.03 12.36
N ARG A 351 3.50 5.77 12.52
CA ARG A 351 2.71 5.34 13.69
C ARG A 351 3.48 5.49 15.00
N ILE A 352 4.76 5.13 15.04
CA ILE A 352 5.63 5.29 16.22
C ILE A 352 5.83 6.78 16.56
N LEU A 353 6.05 7.63 15.55
CA LEU A 353 6.19 9.08 15.74
C LEU A 353 4.89 9.69 16.30
N LEU A 354 3.75 9.32 15.72
CA LEU A 354 2.43 9.75 16.17
C LEU A 354 2.16 9.31 17.61
N PHE A 355 2.46 8.06 17.95
CA PHE A 355 2.36 7.54 19.31
C PHE A 355 3.23 8.34 20.28
N SER A 356 4.49 8.57 19.94
CA SER A 356 5.44 9.31 20.78
C SER A 356 4.98 10.76 21.01
N LEU A 357 4.41 11.42 20.00
CA LEU A 357 3.83 12.77 20.13
C LEU A 357 2.58 12.78 21.03
N ARG A 358 1.73 11.75 20.95
CA ARG A 358 0.57 11.59 21.84
C ARG A 358 0.99 11.37 23.29
N VAL A 359 2.00 10.53 23.52
CA VAL A 359 2.61 10.34 24.85
C VAL A 359 3.15 11.67 25.37
N LEU A 360 3.93 12.40 24.56
CA LEU A 360 4.48 13.70 24.97
C LEU A 360 3.37 14.71 25.37
N ARG A 361 2.23 14.70 24.66
CA ARG A 361 1.08 15.55 24.98
C ARG A 361 0.43 15.16 26.31
N VAL A 362 0.13 13.87 26.51
CA VAL A 362 -0.58 13.37 27.71
C VAL A 362 0.31 13.43 28.94
N SER A 363 1.60 13.14 28.79
CA SER A 363 2.58 13.18 29.88
C SER A 363 3.10 14.58 30.20
N SER A 364 2.52 15.64 29.61
CA SER A 364 2.91 17.03 29.84
C SER A 364 2.71 17.48 31.30
N SER A 365 1.83 16.83 32.05
CA SER A 365 1.58 17.11 33.47
C SER A 365 2.48 16.30 34.41
N SER A 366 3.07 15.19 33.96
CA SER A 366 3.86 14.27 34.78
C SER A 366 5.38 14.35 34.54
N ILE A 367 5.81 14.77 33.35
CA ILE A 367 7.23 14.90 32.98
C ILE A 367 7.65 16.36 33.13
N GLY A 368 8.76 16.62 33.84
CA GLY A 368 9.33 17.98 33.95
C GLY A 368 9.81 18.55 32.61
N ALA A 369 9.89 19.88 32.49
CA ALA A 369 10.21 20.60 31.24
C ALA A 369 11.49 20.08 30.53
N MET A 370 12.48 19.65 31.30
CA MET A 370 13.72 19.04 30.83
C MET A 370 13.51 17.69 30.11
N GLY A 371 12.68 16.82 30.70
CA GLY A 371 12.35 15.53 30.10
C GLY A 371 11.50 15.69 28.84
N GLN A 372 10.58 16.66 28.86
CA GLN A 372 9.78 17.01 27.68
C GLN A 372 10.65 17.49 26.52
N TRP A 373 11.65 18.35 26.79
CA TRP A 373 12.60 18.81 25.77
C TRP A 373 13.39 17.64 25.17
N ARG A 374 13.97 16.77 25.99
CA ARG A 374 14.78 15.62 25.52
C ARG A 374 13.95 14.64 24.69
N LEU A 375 12.73 14.35 25.14
CA LEU A 375 11.82 13.47 24.41
C LEU A 375 11.43 14.09 23.07
N LYS A 376 11.10 15.39 23.04
CA LYS A 376 10.79 16.11 21.80
C LYS A 376 11.97 16.12 20.83
N ASP A 377 13.18 16.39 21.29
CA ASP A 377 14.39 16.37 20.45
C ASP A 377 14.63 14.99 19.80
N LYS A 378 14.47 13.91 20.58
CA LYS A 378 14.59 12.53 20.07
C LYS A 378 13.49 12.17 19.07
N ILE A 379 12.25 12.60 19.31
CA ILE A 379 11.13 12.41 18.36
C ILE A 379 11.44 13.12 17.04
N LEU A 380 11.93 14.36 17.09
CA LEU A 380 12.28 15.12 15.89
C LEU A 380 13.48 14.51 15.15
N SER A 381 14.53 14.08 15.86
CA SER A 381 15.66 13.34 15.25
C SER A 381 15.20 12.06 14.58
N ALA A 382 14.31 11.29 15.21
CA ALA A 382 13.76 10.08 14.61
C ALA A 382 12.99 10.38 13.33
N GLY A 383 12.18 11.45 13.31
CA GLY A 383 11.50 11.91 12.09
C GLY A 383 12.46 12.34 10.98
N LEU A 384 13.51 13.11 11.32
CA LEU A 384 14.51 13.58 10.38
C LEU A 384 15.41 12.46 9.84
N SER A 385 15.63 11.40 10.62
CA SER A 385 16.46 10.26 10.23
C SER A 385 15.97 9.53 8.97
N TRP A 386 14.69 9.67 8.62
CA TRP A 386 14.13 9.15 7.37
C TRP A 386 14.61 9.95 6.15
N PHE A 387 14.70 11.27 6.28
CA PHE A 387 15.03 12.17 5.18
C PHE A 387 16.51 12.19 4.81
N LYS A 388 17.35 11.36 5.46
CA LYS A 388 18.75 11.12 5.08
C LYS A 388 18.90 10.25 3.82
N TYR A 389 17.84 9.57 3.40
CA TYR A 389 17.83 8.69 2.23
C TYR A 389 17.22 9.39 1.01
N THR A 390 17.52 8.91 -0.20
CA THR A 390 16.94 9.45 -1.44
C THR A 390 15.42 9.26 -1.50
N PRO A 391 14.67 10.21 -2.08
CA PRO A 391 13.22 10.12 -2.17
C PRO A 391 12.83 8.99 -3.14
N LYS A 392 12.20 7.94 -2.62
CA LYS A 392 11.73 6.78 -3.40
C LYS A 392 10.21 6.69 -3.35
N TRP A 393 9.59 6.43 -4.50
CA TRP A 393 8.15 6.12 -4.56
C TRP A 393 7.83 4.89 -3.71
N SER A 394 6.66 4.88 -3.06
CA SER A 394 6.20 3.69 -2.37
C SER A 394 6.09 2.56 -3.38
N PHE A 395 6.57 1.38 -2.98
CA PHE A 395 6.43 0.19 -3.81
C PHE A 395 4.99 -0.33 -3.69
N GLY A 396 4.38 -0.68 -4.82
CA GLY A 396 3.07 -1.33 -4.86
C GLY A 396 1.87 -0.43 -5.22
N SER A 397 0.83 -1.07 -5.75
CA SER A 397 -0.41 -0.46 -6.26
C SER A 397 -1.47 -0.21 -5.18
N ASN A 398 -1.10 -0.35 -3.89
CA ASN A 398 -2.02 -0.30 -2.77
C ASN A 398 -2.38 1.16 -2.41
N ASN A 399 -3.35 1.71 -3.13
CA ASN A 399 -3.85 3.08 -2.92
C ASN A 399 -4.39 3.29 -1.48
N LEU A 400 -4.88 2.23 -0.81
CA LEU A 400 -5.34 2.30 0.59
C LEU A 400 -4.19 2.52 1.57
N GLN A 401 -3.08 1.81 1.38
CA GLN A 401 -1.87 1.99 2.18
C GLN A 401 -1.33 3.42 2.01
N LEU A 402 -1.22 3.90 0.77
CA LEU A 402 -0.78 5.26 0.47
C LEU A 402 -1.69 6.36 1.06
N ARG A 403 -3.01 6.19 0.99
CA ARG A 403 -3.96 7.10 1.64
C ARG A 403 -3.81 7.10 3.16
N THR A 404 -3.53 5.93 3.74
CA THR A 404 -3.26 5.79 5.17
C THR A 404 -1.97 6.51 5.54
N GLU A 405 -0.90 6.38 4.76
CA GLU A 405 0.36 7.12 4.96
C GLU A 405 0.17 8.64 4.87
N ILE A 406 -0.54 9.15 3.86
CA ILE A 406 -0.82 10.59 3.70
C ILE A 406 -1.58 11.14 4.92
N ARG A 407 -2.57 10.38 5.42
CA ARG A 407 -3.31 10.73 6.64
C ARG A 407 -2.40 10.73 7.85
N LEU A 408 -1.58 9.70 8.02
CA LEU A 408 -0.62 9.62 9.13
C LEU A 408 0.37 10.78 9.12
N ILE A 409 0.85 11.23 7.96
CA ILE A 409 1.70 12.43 7.84
C ILE A 409 0.93 13.67 8.33
N SER A 410 -0.33 13.83 7.91
CA SER A 410 -1.20 14.93 8.38
C SER A 410 -1.39 14.90 9.90
N ASP A 411 -1.64 13.72 10.47
CA ASP A 411 -1.83 13.55 11.91
C ASP A 411 -0.54 13.88 12.69
N VAL A 412 0.62 13.43 12.19
CA VAL A 412 1.93 13.75 12.78
C VAL A 412 2.16 15.26 12.77
N MET A 413 1.91 15.95 11.64
CA MET A 413 2.06 17.40 11.54
C MET A 413 1.11 18.14 12.50
N GLN A 414 -0.15 17.73 12.57
CA GLN A 414 -1.13 18.31 13.48
C GLN A 414 -0.70 18.13 14.94
N HIS A 415 -0.30 16.92 15.34
CA HIS A 415 0.14 16.65 16.71
C HIS A 415 1.45 17.37 17.06
N MET A 416 2.37 17.53 16.11
CA MET A 416 3.59 18.33 16.29
C MET A 416 3.23 19.79 16.62
N SER A 417 2.25 20.38 15.92
CA SER A 417 1.77 21.74 16.21
C SER A 417 1.18 21.89 17.62
N THR A 418 0.52 20.84 18.14
CA THR A 418 -0.06 20.89 19.50
C THR A 418 1.00 20.91 20.60
N VAL A 419 2.21 20.45 20.32
CA VAL A 419 3.34 20.40 21.28
C VAL A 419 4.42 21.44 20.95
N SER A 420 4.17 22.40 20.05
CA SER A 420 5.15 23.41 19.64
C SER A 420 5.63 24.30 20.80
N TYR A 421 4.80 24.51 21.83
CA TYR A 421 5.17 25.29 23.03
C TYR A 421 6.35 24.67 23.82
N ILE A 422 6.56 23.35 23.71
CA ILE A 422 7.65 22.62 24.36
C ILE A 422 8.96 22.93 23.64
N GLY A 423 9.93 23.56 24.32
CA GLY A 423 11.23 23.93 23.74
C GLY A 423 11.23 25.21 22.90
N ALA A 424 10.14 26.00 22.96
CA ALA A 424 10.05 27.34 22.37
C ALA A 424 10.98 28.36 23.05
N HIS A 425 11.33 28.12 24.31
CA HIS A 425 12.31 28.88 25.08
C HIS A 425 13.49 27.98 25.47
N ALA A 426 14.66 28.58 25.64
CA ALA A 426 15.84 27.85 26.12
C ALA A 426 15.58 27.36 27.55
N VAL A 427 15.79 26.07 27.79
CA VAL A 427 15.68 25.44 29.12
C VAL A 427 17.08 25.07 29.56
N GLY A 428 17.70 25.91 30.41
CA GLY A 428 19.08 25.70 30.86
C GLY A 428 20.10 25.82 29.72
N CYS A 429 20.91 24.78 29.51
CA CYS A 429 21.94 24.72 28.45
C CYS A 429 21.42 24.18 27.10
N TYR A 430 20.13 23.85 26.99
CA TYR A 430 19.56 23.23 25.80
C TYR A 430 19.12 24.26 24.76
N LYS A 431 19.48 23.99 23.49
CA LYS A 431 19.19 24.86 22.34
C LYS A 431 17.68 24.96 22.04
N LEU A 432 17.32 26.01 21.31
CA LEU A 432 15.98 26.19 20.75
C LEU A 432 15.67 25.08 19.72
N ILE A 433 14.55 24.38 19.91
CA ILE A 433 14.04 23.33 19.00
C ILE A 433 13.27 23.85 17.76
N PRO A 434 12.64 25.05 17.72
CA PRO A 434 11.74 25.46 16.63
C PRO A 434 12.31 25.34 15.21
N GLN A 435 13.61 25.54 15.01
CA GLN A 435 14.21 25.40 13.68
C GLN A 435 14.30 23.94 13.21
N LYS A 436 14.52 22.99 14.13
CA LYS A 436 14.52 21.54 13.85
C LYS A 436 13.10 21.02 13.60
N GLU A 437 12.13 21.55 14.35
CA GLU A 437 10.70 21.32 14.12
C GLU A 437 10.26 21.84 12.75
N SER A 438 10.66 23.07 12.39
CA SER A 438 10.38 23.66 11.08
C SER A 438 11.03 22.90 9.92
N LEU A 439 12.25 22.37 10.10
CA LEU A 439 12.89 21.50 9.11
C LEU A 439 12.09 20.22 8.87
N LEU A 440 11.69 19.52 9.94
CA LEU A 440 10.89 18.30 9.81
C LEU A 440 9.52 18.59 9.18
N GLN A 441 8.88 19.68 9.57
CA GLN A 441 7.60 20.11 8.99
C GLN A 441 7.71 20.34 7.48
N THR A 442 8.73 21.08 7.04
CA THR A 442 8.99 21.37 5.62
C THR A 442 9.19 20.10 4.81
N LEU A 443 9.92 19.12 5.37
CA LEU A 443 10.18 17.84 4.72
C LEU A 443 8.93 16.95 4.67
N LEU A 444 8.12 16.91 5.73
CA LEU A 444 6.85 16.19 5.76
C LEU A 444 5.81 16.78 4.78
N GLU A 445 5.74 18.11 4.67
CA GLU A 445 4.87 18.80 3.69
C GLU A 445 5.28 18.47 2.24
N SER A 446 6.58 18.49 1.95
CA SER A 446 7.10 18.09 0.63
C SER A 446 6.76 16.65 0.30
N GLU A 447 6.86 15.76 1.28
CA GLU A 447 6.61 14.34 1.09
C GLU A 447 5.11 14.02 0.99
N GLN A 448 4.27 14.71 1.76
CA GLN A 448 2.82 14.66 1.63
C GLN A 448 2.36 15.13 0.25
N ALA A 449 2.92 16.24 -0.25
CA ALA A 449 2.65 16.74 -1.59
C ALA A 449 3.08 15.72 -2.64
N ARG A 450 4.28 15.16 -2.50
CA ARG A 450 4.81 14.14 -3.41
C ARG A 450 3.93 12.89 -3.44
N LEU A 451 3.57 12.33 -2.28
CA LEU A 451 2.66 11.17 -2.19
C LEU A 451 1.23 11.53 -2.66
N GLY A 452 0.77 12.75 -2.42
CA GLY A 452 -0.51 13.25 -2.91
C GLY A 452 -0.57 13.27 -4.45
N VAL A 453 0.51 13.70 -5.11
CA VAL A 453 0.66 13.62 -6.57
C VAL A 453 0.65 12.16 -7.04
N TRP A 454 1.24 11.23 -6.28
CA TRP A 454 1.23 9.80 -6.64
C TRP A 454 -0.15 9.14 -6.50
N VAL A 455 -0.93 9.56 -5.49
CA VAL A 455 -2.27 8.99 -5.21
C VAL A 455 -3.36 9.63 -6.08
N GLN A 456 -3.18 10.90 -6.46
CA GLN A 456 -4.12 11.67 -7.29
C GLN A 456 -3.37 12.53 -8.31
N PRO A 457 -2.73 11.92 -9.33
CA PRO A 457 -1.89 12.66 -10.29
C PRO A 457 -2.67 13.62 -11.19
N VAL A 458 -4.00 13.52 -11.25
CA VAL A 458 -4.85 14.23 -12.24
C VAL A 458 -5.77 15.30 -11.62
N ASN A 459 -5.82 15.45 -10.30
CA ASN A 459 -6.62 16.50 -9.64
C ASN A 459 -5.73 17.69 -9.23
N GLU A 460 -5.93 18.86 -9.85
CA GLU A 460 -5.24 20.11 -9.48
C GLU A 460 -5.63 20.66 -8.09
N THR A 461 -6.61 20.03 -7.42
CA THR A 461 -7.22 20.49 -6.16
C THR A 461 -6.70 19.79 -4.90
N GLY A 462 -5.65 18.97 -4.99
CA GLY A 462 -4.94 18.48 -3.81
C GLY A 462 -4.26 19.61 -3.03
N PRO A 463 -4.03 19.48 -1.71
CA PRO A 463 -3.30 20.49 -0.94
C PRO A 463 -1.91 20.69 -1.56
N ARG A 464 -1.75 21.81 -2.29
CA ARG A 464 -0.44 22.26 -2.76
C ARG A 464 0.37 22.62 -1.51
N PRO A 465 1.65 22.22 -1.41
CA PRO A 465 2.47 22.59 -0.26
C PRO A 465 2.44 24.12 -0.14
N SER A 466 2.19 24.64 1.06
CA SER A 466 2.01 26.08 1.32
C SER A 466 3.24 26.92 0.91
N ILE A 467 4.37 26.25 0.68
CA ILE A 467 5.64 26.81 0.20
C ILE A 467 5.64 27.04 -1.33
N MET A 468 4.78 26.36 -2.09
CA MET A 468 4.68 26.50 -3.56
C MET A 468 3.52 27.41 -4.02
N THR A 469 2.74 27.97 -3.11
CA THR A 469 1.73 28.99 -3.45
C THR A 469 2.38 30.38 -3.55
N ASN A 470 2.51 30.89 -4.78
CA ASN A 470 2.64 32.31 -5.11
C ASN A 470 3.70 33.16 -4.38
N GLN A 471 4.80 32.57 -3.94
CA GLN A 471 6.00 33.33 -3.55
C GLN A 471 7.15 32.91 -4.46
N GLY A 472 7.72 33.86 -5.21
CA GLY A 472 8.72 33.59 -6.25
C GLY A 472 9.95 32.82 -5.73
N LYS A 473 10.79 32.33 -6.66
CA LYS A 473 12.02 31.55 -6.40
C LYS A 473 12.90 32.09 -5.23
N ASN A 474 12.84 33.40 -4.98
CA ASN A 474 13.56 34.08 -3.90
C ASN A 474 13.05 33.77 -2.47
N ALA A 475 11.78 33.39 -2.30
CA ALA A 475 11.19 33.10 -0.98
C ALA A 475 11.56 31.70 -0.47
N LEU A 476 11.55 30.69 -1.35
CA LEU A 476 12.00 29.33 -1.01
C LEU A 476 13.47 29.32 -0.60
N GLU A 477 14.31 30.08 -1.30
CA GLU A 477 15.74 30.21 -0.98
C GLU A 477 15.96 30.92 0.38
N ALA A 478 15.10 31.87 0.75
CA ALA A 478 15.14 32.54 2.04
C ALA A 478 14.75 31.61 3.21
N ILE A 479 13.79 30.68 2.98
CA ILE A 479 13.36 29.68 3.97
C ILE A 479 14.40 28.57 4.13
N LEU A 480 14.98 28.07 3.03
CA LEU A 480 15.91 26.93 3.06
C LEU A 480 17.31 27.29 3.61
N LYS A 481 17.81 28.50 3.34
CA LYS A 481 19.14 28.96 3.80
C LYS A 481 19.41 28.75 5.30
N PRO A 482 18.54 29.17 6.24
CA PRO A 482 18.76 28.92 7.66
C PRO A 482 18.61 27.44 8.04
N LEU A 483 17.79 26.67 7.30
CA LEU A 483 17.53 25.26 7.58
C LEU A 483 18.68 24.33 7.14
N ILE A 484 19.49 24.72 6.14
CA ILE A 484 20.65 23.94 5.68
C ILE A 484 21.65 23.72 6.81
N ARG A 485 21.92 24.75 7.63
CA ARG A 485 22.83 24.62 8.78
C ARG A 485 22.30 23.65 9.83
N VAL A 486 20.99 23.72 10.10
CA VAL A 486 20.33 22.81 11.05
C VAL A 486 20.34 21.37 10.53
N ALA A 487 20.09 21.18 9.22
CA ALA A 487 20.18 19.88 8.57
C ALA A 487 21.60 19.30 8.64
N TRP A 488 22.62 20.14 8.42
CA TRP A 488 24.03 19.74 8.51
C TRP A 488 24.44 19.34 9.93
N ASP A 489 24.04 20.15 10.93
CA ASP A 489 24.30 19.90 12.35
C ASP A 489 23.63 18.61 12.85
N GLU A 490 22.47 18.24 12.27
CA GLU A 490 21.79 16.98 12.57
C GLU A 490 22.46 15.79 11.85
N HIS A 491 22.63 15.88 10.53
CA HIS A 491 23.33 14.87 9.73
C HIS A 491 23.70 15.39 8.32
N PRO A 492 24.97 15.30 7.86
CA PRO A 492 25.38 15.82 6.56
C PRO A 492 24.56 15.31 5.35
N ALA A 493 24.16 14.03 5.36
CA ALA A 493 23.31 13.46 4.31
C ALA A 493 21.92 14.14 4.22
N LEU A 494 21.36 14.60 5.33
CA LEU A 494 20.08 15.33 5.34
C LEU A 494 20.19 16.66 4.60
N ALA A 495 21.33 17.35 4.73
CA ALA A 495 21.58 18.61 4.03
C ALA A 495 21.72 18.41 2.50
N ILE A 496 22.36 17.32 2.07
CA ILE A 496 22.45 16.93 0.66
C ILE A 496 21.05 16.61 0.11
N GLU A 497 20.30 15.79 0.84
CA GLU A 497 18.96 15.36 0.46
C GLU A 497 17.90 16.49 0.52
N LEU A 498 18.16 17.56 1.27
CA LEU A 498 17.35 18.77 1.25
C LEU A 498 17.48 19.49 -0.11
N VAL A 499 18.69 19.53 -0.68
CA VAL A 499 18.94 20.14 -2.00
C VAL A 499 18.35 19.30 -3.14
N THR A 500 18.36 17.96 -3.01
CA THR A 500 17.74 17.07 -4.01
C THR A 500 16.20 17.21 -4.03
N ARG A 501 15.56 17.44 -2.87
CA ARG A 501 14.11 17.62 -2.73
C ARG A 501 13.60 18.97 -3.20
N PHE A 502 14.42 20.01 -3.06
CA PHE A 502 14.09 21.38 -3.46
C PHE A 502 15.05 21.89 -4.54
N PRO A 503 14.97 21.35 -5.77
CA PRO A 503 15.92 21.67 -6.84
C PRO A 503 15.80 23.15 -7.27
N THR A 504 16.90 23.90 -7.12
CA THR A 504 17.07 25.22 -7.74
C THR A 504 18.07 25.14 -8.91
N PRO A 505 17.90 25.97 -9.97
CA PRO A 505 18.78 25.94 -11.16
C PRO A 505 20.26 26.16 -10.85
N SER A 506 20.56 26.85 -9.74
CA SER A 506 21.92 27.14 -9.27
C SER A 506 22.73 25.88 -8.91
N TYR A 507 22.08 24.71 -8.75
CA TYR A 507 22.72 23.46 -8.35
C TYR A 507 22.48 22.31 -9.35
N LEU A 508 22.20 22.63 -10.62
CA LEU A 508 21.92 21.62 -11.66
C LEU A 508 22.98 20.51 -11.74
N LEU A 509 24.27 20.86 -11.59
CA LEU A 509 25.38 19.91 -11.58
C LEU A 509 25.39 18.96 -10.36
N TYR A 510 24.52 19.15 -9.37
CA TYR A 510 24.40 18.30 -8.18
C TYR A 510 23.10 17.50 -8.15
N TRP A 511 22.22 17.68 -9.14
CA TRP A 511 20.96 16.94 -9.19
C TRP A 511 21.19 15.45 -9.40
N ALA A 512 20.24 14.62 -8.99
CA ALA A 512 20.27 13.21 -9.37
C ALA A 512 20.26 13.06 -10.90
N PRO A 513 20.94 12.06 -11.48
CA PRO A 513 20.89 11.78 -12.90
C PRO A 513 19.45 11.55 -13.39
N VAL A 514 19.08 12.20 -14.49
CA VAL A 514 17.84 11.89 -15.23
C VAL A 514 18.03 10.66 -16.10
N ASN A 515 16.92 10.03 -16.51
CA ASN A 515 16.93 8.91 -17.45
C ASN A 515 17.71 9.28 -18.74
N PRO A 516 18.45 8.32 -19.35
CA PRO A 516 19.23 8.57 -20.56
C PRO A 516 18.45 9.29 -21.67
N ILE A 517 17.18 8.96 -21.90
CA ILE A 517 16.40 9.62 -22.96
C ILE A 517 16.22 11.13 -22.72
N THR A 518 15.98 11.51 -21.47
CA THR A 518 15.84 12.92 -21.09
C THR A 518 17.19 13.62 -21.13
N ALA A 519 18.27 12.93 -20.79
CA ALA A 519 19.62 13.44 -20.96
C ALA A 519 19.95 13.71 -22.44
N VAL A 520 19.64 12.77 -23.36
CA VAL A 520 19.86 12.97 -24.80
C VAL A 520 19.01 14.14 -25.33
N THR A 521 17.80 14.32 -24.80
CA THR A 521 16.89 15.43 -25.19
C THR A 521 17.53 16.81 -24.94
N TYR A 522 18.41 16.94 -23.93
CA TYR A 522 19.09 18.20 -23.62
C TYR A 522 20.15 18.64 -24.65
N PHE A 523 20.55 17.76 -25.57
CA PHE A 523 21.41 18.13 -26.70
C PHE A 523 20.61 18.73 -27.87
N LEU A 524 19.28 18.76 -27.81
CA LEU A 524 18.46 19.34 -28.87
C LEU A 524 18.64 20.87 -28.96
N PRO A 525 18.49 21.47 -30.16
CA PRO A 525 18.66 22.92 -30.37
C PRO A 525 17.76 23.80 -29.49
N ALA A 526 16.60 23.29 -29.06
CA ALA A 526 15.68 23.98 -28.16
C ALA A 526 16.33 24.44 -26.84
N TYR A 527 17.39 23.75 -26.40
CA TYR A 527 18.12 24.02 -25.16
C TYR A 527 19.35 24.92 -25.33
N LYS A 528 19.59 25.42 -26.56
CA LYS A 528 20.60 26.46 -26.89
C LYS A 528 22.02 26.14 -26.41
N ASN A 529 22.41 24.87 -26.40
CA ASN A 529 23.74 24.42 -25.99
C ASN A 529 24.24 25.03 -24.67
N ASN A 530 23.37 25.13 -23.66
CA ASN A 530 23.74 25.67 -22.36
C ASN A 530 24.83 24.79 -21.71
N PRO A 531 26.02 25.35 -21.35
CA PRO A 531 27.14 24.56 -20.83
C PRO A 531 26.82 23.74 -19.59
N PHE A 532 26.03 24.29 -18.65
CA PHE A 532 25.66 23.59 -17.42
C PHE A 532 24.70 22.43 -17.68
N LEU A 533 23.77 22.62 -18.63
CA LEU A 533 22.80 21.61 -19.02
C LEU A 533 23.46 20.46 -19.78
N ILE A 534 24.41 20.76 -20.66
CA ILE A 534 25.20 19.76 -21.39
C ILE A 534 26.07 18.94 -20.43
N GLN A 535 26.79 19.60 -19.51
CA GLN A 535 27.58 18.89 -18.50
C GLN A 535 26.72 17.99 -17.62
N TYR A 536 25.54 18.47 -17.23
CA TYR A 536 24.56 17.67 -16.50
C TYR A 536 24.06 16.47 -17.32
N ALA A 537 23.73 16.69 -18.59
CA ALA A 537 23.28 15.64 -19.51
C ALA A 537 24.35 14.55 -19.71
N MET A 538 25.60 14.95 -19.93
CA MET A 538 26.74 14.04 -20.06
C MET A 538 26.93 13.20 -18.81
N ARG A 539 26.99 13.83 -17.63
CA ARG A 539 27.09 13.11 -16.35
C ARG A 539 25.91 12.16 -16.15
N ALA A 540 24.71 12.56 -16.57
CA ALA A 540 23.53 11.70 -16.49
C ALA A 540 23.63 10.49 -17.43
N LEU A 541 24.21 10.63 -18.63
CA LEU A 541 24.46 9.48 -19.53
C LEU A 541 25.52 8.54 -18.97
N GLU A 542 26.63 9.09 -18.47
CA GLU A 542 27.76 8.33 -17.90
C GLU A 542 27.40 7.58 -16.61
N SER A 543 26.38 8.03 -15.87
CA SER A 543 25.97 7.37 -14.62
C SER A 543 25.14 6.09 -14.82
N HIS A 544 24.71 5.78 -16.04
CA HIS A 544 23.90 4.59 -16.33
C HIS A 544 24.77 3.45 -16.88
N PRO A 545 24.45 2.19 -16.56
CA PRO A 545 25.13 1.05 -17.14
C PRO A 545 24.89 0.98 -18.65
N VAL A 546 25.88 0.43 -19.38
CA VAL A 546 25.85 0.36 -20.85
C VAL A 546 24.61 -0.36 -21.36
N ASP A 547 24.11 -1.39 -20.68
CA ASP A 547 22.91 -2.12 -21.10
C ASP A 547 21.65 -1.23 -21.15
N VAL A 548 21.57 -0.23 -20.26
CA VAL A 548 20.44 0.71 -20.22
C VAL A 548 20.58 1.78 -21.31
N THR A 549 21.79 2.23 -21.60
CA THR A 549 22.04 3.21 -22.67
C THR A 549 22.02 2.58 -24.05
N PHE A 550 22.38 1.29 -24.16
CA PHE A 550 22.31 0.45 -25.35
C PHE A 550 20.89 0.44 -25.94
N PHE A 551 19.87 0.41 -25.08
CA PHE A 551 18.48 0.50 -25.52
C PHE A 551 18.17 1.78 -26.30
N TYR A 552 18.89 2.89 -26.06
CA TYR A 552 18.68 4.21 -26.68
C TYR A 552 19.70 4.57 -27.77
N VAL A 553 20.45 3.59 -28.28
CA VAL A 553 21.43 3.76 -29.36
C VAL A 553 20.87 4.55 -30.56
N PRO A 554 19.66 4.27 -31.09
CA PRO A 554 19.12 5.04 -32.21
C PRO A 554 19.04 6.54 -31.92
N GLN A 555 18.59 6.92 -30.72
CA GLN A 555 18.46 8.33 -30.33
C GLN A 555 19.81 8.98 -30.03
N ILE A 556 20.75 8.24 -29.45
CA ILE A 556 22.12 8.74 -29.21
C ILE A 556 22.81 9.06 -30.54
N VAL A 557 22.67 8.19 -31.55
CA VAL A 557 23.21 8.44 -32.90
C VAL A 557 22.55 9.64 -33.56
N GLN A 558 21.23 9.82 -33.43
CA GLN A 558 20.56 11.04 -33.92
C GLN A 558 21.02 12.31 -33.17
N GLY A 559 21.45 12.19 -31.91
CA GLY A 559 22.02 13.29 -31.13
C GLY A 559 23.25 13.94 -31.79
N LEU A 560 24.02 13.18 -32.59
CA LEU A 560 25.15 13.71 -33.35
C LEU A 560 24.76 14.80 -34.37
N ARG A 561 23.48 14.89 -34.77
CA ARG A 561 22.98 15.97 -35.64
C ARG A 561 23.18 17.35 -35.04
N TYR A 562 23.13 17.46 -33.72
CA TYR A 562 23.14 18.74 -33.01
C TYR A 562 24.38 18.91 -32.10
N ASP A 563 25.34 17.99 -32.19
CA ASP A 563 26.52 17.95 -31.34
C ASP A 563 27.59 18.97 -31.77
N ALA A 564 27.27 20.26 -31.66
CA ALA A 564 28.17 21.34 -32.06
C ALA A 564 29.47 21.39 -31.23
N LEU A 565 29.46 20.85 -30.02
CA LEU A 565 30.59 20.89 -29.08
C LEU A 565 31.35 19.56 -28.97
N GLY A 566 30.88 18.48 -29.61
CA GLY A 566 31.57 17.18 -29.64
C GLY A 566 31.39 16.32 -28.38
N TYR A 567 30.38 16.59 -27.55
CA TYR A 567 30.14 15.83 -26.31
C TYR A 567 29.51 14.47 -26.58
N VAL A 568 28.59 14.39 -27.55
CA VAL A 568 27.97 13.11 -27.94
C VAL A 568 28.98 12.24 -28.68
N GLU A 569 29.80 12.83 -29.57
CA GLU A 569 30.94 12.16 -30.23
C GLU A 569 31.87 11.53 -29.18
N ARG A 570 32.23 12.31 -28.15
CA ARG A 570 33.10 11.84 -27.07
C ARG A 570 32.49 10.67 -26.30
N TYR A 571 31.22 10.79 -25.90
CA TYR A 571 30.52 9.74 -25.17
C TYR A 571 30.49 8.41 -25.93
N ILE A 572 30.19 8.45 -27.25
CA ILE A 572 30.15 7.26 -28.10
C ILE A 572 31.52 6.58 -28.16
N ILE A 573 32.60 7.34 -28.40
CA ILE A 573 33.95 6.79 -28.52
C ILE A 573 34.42 6.20 -27.20
N GLU A 574 34.23 6.90 -26.08
CA GLU A 574 34.63 6.40 -24.76
C GLU A 574 33.84 5.13 -24.39
N THR A 575 32.52 5.09 -24.64
CA THR A 575 31.69 3.92 -24.33
C THR A 575 32.01 2.72 -25.22
N ALA A 576 32.31 2.96 -26.50
CA ALA A 576 32.66 1.91 -27.47
C ALA A 576 33.96 1.17 -27.10
N GLN A 577 34.88 1.80 -26.36
CA GLN A 577 36.11 1.15 -25.89
C GLN A 577 35.86 0.09 -24.81
N PHE A 578 34.76 0.21 -24.07
CA PHE A 578 34.43 -0.74 -22.99
C PHE A 578 33.54 -1.89 -23.43
N SER A 579 32.81 -1.74 -24.55
CA SER A 579 31.87 -2.75 -25.03
C SER A 579 31.89 -2.87 -26.55
N GLN A 580 32.44 -3.98 -27.04
CA GLN A 580 32.48 -4.30 -28.46
C GLN A 580 31.07 -4.45 -29.06
N LEU A 581 30.14 -5.07 -28.33
CA LEU A 581 28.75 -5.24 -28.76
C LEU A 581 28.06 -3.87 -28.93
N PHE A 582 28.29 -2.94 -28.00
CA PHE A 582 27.78 -1.56 -28.12
C PHE A 582 28.37 -0.87 -29.35
N ALA A 583 29.68 -1.00 -29.57
CA ALA A 583 30.36 -0.42 -30.72
C ALA A 583 29.79 -0.95 -32.06
N HIS A 584 29.59 -2.26 -32.19
CA HIS A 584 29.05 -2.87 -33.42
C HIS A 584 27.63 -2.37 -33.73
N GLN A 585 26.78 -2.25 -32.71
CA GLN A 585 25.40 -1.79 -32.86
C GLN A 585 25.33 -0.30 -33.22
N ILE A 586 26.22 0.52 -32.65
CA ILE A 586 26.41 1.90 -33.07
C ILE A 586 26.84 1.95 -34.55
N ILE A 587 27.80 1.12 -34.98
CA ILE A 587 28.26 1.08 -36.39
C ILE A 587 27.11 0.71 -37.33
N TRP A 588 26.34 -0.34 -37.04
CA TRP A 588 25.18 -0.72 -37.85
C TRP A 588 24.15 0.42 -37.91
N ASN A 589 23.87 1.06 -36.78
CA ASN A 589 22.94 2.19 -36.74
C ASN A 589 23.46 3.40 -37.54
N MET A 590 24.75 3.72 -37.47
CA MET A 590 25.40 4.78 -38.26
C MET A 590 25.34 4.48 -39.76
N LYS A 591 25.65 3.24 -40.17
CA LYS A 591 25.54 2.79 -41.57
C LYS A 591 24.10 2.93 -42.07
N ALA A 592 23.12 2.47 -41.30
CA ALA A 592 21.70 2.59 -41.65
C ALA A 592 21.20 4.05 -41.76
N ASN A 593 21.81 5.00 -41.06
CA ASN A 593 21.44 6.42 -41.08
C ASN A 593 22.28 7.30 -42.01
N SER A 594 23.23 6.71 -42.76
CA SER A 594 24.15 7.47 -43.63
C SER A 594 23.49 8.00 -44.91
N TYR A 595 22.38 7.40 -45.34
CA TYR A 595 21.66 7.74 -46.56
C TYR A 595 20.15 7.86 -46.30
N LYS A 596 19.46 8.63 -47.13
CA LYS A 596 18.02 8.86 -47.01
C LYS A 596 17.18 7.79 -47.72
N ASP A 597 17.70 7.22 -48.80
CA ASP A 597 17.05 6.23 -49.63
C ASP A 597 17.54 4.81 -49.35
N ASP A 598 16.69 3.84 -49.65
CA ASP A 598 16.94 2.42 -49.44
C ASP A 598 18.08 1.87 -50.31
N ASP A 599 18.39 2.52 -51.44
CA ASP A 599 19.45 2.12 -52.37
C ASP A 599 20.80 2.80 -52.06
N GLY A 600 20.87 3.69 -51.06
CA GLY A 600 22.11 4.32 -50.58
C GLY A 600 22.72 5.34 -51.55
N THR A 601 21.89 6.08 -52.30
CA THR A 601 22.34 7.03 -53.33
C THR A 601 22.37 8.49 -52.85
N ILE A 602 21.46 8.88 -51.96
CA ILE A 602 21.28 10.24 -51.45
C ILE A 602 21.83 10.33 -50.02
N PRO A 603 22.99 10.96 -49.80
CA PRO A 603 23.58 11.06 -48.47
C PRO A 603 22.71 11.91 -47.54
N ASP A 604 22.60 11.49 -46.27
CA ASP A 604 21.93 12.28 -45.24
C ASP A 604 22.83 13.43 -44.75
N GLY A 605 22.22 14.52 -44.25
CA GLY A 605 22.97 15.67 -43.72
C GLY A 605 23.85 15.33 -42.52
N ILE A 606 23.54 14.27 -41.77
CA ILE A 606 24.36 13.78 -40.64
C ILE A 606 25.60 12.99 -41.10
N LYS A 607 25.65 12.52 -42.35
CA LYS A 607 26.65 11.56 -42.84
C LYS A 607 28.11 11.99 -42.56
N PRO A 608 28.54 13.25 -42.77
CA PRO A 608 29.91 13.65 -42.47
C PRO A 608 30.30 13.49 -41.00
N ALA A 609 29.36 13.73 -40.09
CA ALA A 609 29.56 13.49 -38.66
C ALA A 609 29.66 11.99 -38.37
N LEU A 610 28.76 11.19 -38.95
CA LEU A 610 28.78 9.72 -38.78
C LEU A 610 30.09 9.10 -39.29
N ASP A 611 30.54 9.46 -40.48
CA ASP A 611 31.79 8.96 -41.07
C ASP A 611 32.99 9.29 -40.18
N LYS A 612 33.05 10.52 -39.66
CA LYS A 612 34.12 10.98 -38.75
C LYS A 612 34.13 10.18 -37.44
N VAL A 613 32.98 10.02 -36.78
CA VAL A 613 32.90 9.28 -35.50
C VAL A 613 33.20 7.81 -35.72
N MET A 614 32.65 7.20 -36.78
CA MET A 614 32.88 5.81 -37.12
C MET A 614 34.36 5.52 -37.41
N ALA A 615 35.05 6.38 -38.17
CA ALA A 615 36.47 6.23 -38.45
C ALA A 615 37.32 6.25 -37.16
N LYS A 616 37.09 7.24 -36.29
CA LYS A 616 37.79 7.35 -34.99
C LYS A 616 37.53 6.14 -34.09
N MET A 617 36.31 5.63 -34.07
CA MET A 617 35.95 4.46 -33.29
C MET A 617 36.67 3.20 -33.79
N ILE A 618 36.70 2.96 -35.11
CA ILE A 618 37.41 1.82 -35.71
C ILE A 618 38.93 1.94 -35.50
N GLU A 619 39.49 3.15 -35.54
CA GLU A 619 40.91 3.40 -35.23
C GLU A 619 41.24 3.13 -33.76
N SER A 620 40.26 3.21 -32.86
CA SER A 620 40.44 2.95 -31.43
C SER A 620 40.34 1.47 -31.04
N PHE A 621 39.95 0.59 -31.96
CA PHE A 621 39.83 -0.85 -31.70
C PHE A 621 41.20 -1.51 -31.53
N SER A 622 41.27 -2.51 -30.65
CA SER A 622 42.41 -3.42 -30.59
C SER A 622 42.54 -4.21 -31.90
N PRO A 623 43.74 -4.73 -32.25
CA PRO A 623 43.92 -5.56 -33.43
C PRO A 623 42.96 -6.77 -33.46
N GLU A 624 42.71 -7.37 -32.30
CA GLU A 624 41.79 -8.51 -32.13
C GLU A 624 40.34 -8.10 -32.39
N ASP A 625 39.89 -6.98 -31.79
CA ASP A 625 38.52 -6.49 -31.93
C ASP A 625 38.23 -6.04 -33.36
N LYS A 626 39.21 -5.38 -33.99
CA LYS A 626 39.11 -4.96 -35.39
C LYS A 626 39.01 -6.16 -36.33
N SER A 627 39.82 -7.20 -36.12
CA SER A 627 39.72 -8.44 -36.90
C SER A 627 38.38 -9.14 -36.71
N PHE A 628 37.83 -9.14 -35.50
CA PHE A 628 36.51 -9.69 -35.23
C PHE A 628 35.40 -8.90 -35.93
N TYR A 629 35.41 -7.56 -35.80
CA TYR A 629 34.50 -6.64 -36.50
C TYR A 629 34.50 -6.88 -38.02
N GLU A 630 35.68 -6.94 -38.64
CA GLU A 630 35.81 -7.14 -40.09
C GLU A 630 35.24 -8.49 -40.54
N ARG A 631 35.51 -9.57 -39.79
CA ARG A 631 34.97 -10.90 -40.08
C ARG A 631 33.44 -10.95 -39.95
N GLU A 632 32.90 -10.39 -38.87
CA GLU A 632 31.47 -10.41 -38.59
C GLU A 632 30.68 -9.63 -39.65
N PHE A 633 31.09 -8.39 -39.92
CA PHE A 633 30.40 -7.55 -40.89
C PHE A 633 30.52 -8.13 -42.30
N SER A 634 31.71 -8.58 -42.72
CA SER A 634 31.88 -9.20 -44.03
C SER A 634 31.02 -10.45 -44.21
N PHE A 635 30.88 -11.29 -43.18
CA PHE A 635 30.07 -12.50 -43.25
C PHE A 635 28.58 -12.17 -43.42
N PHE A 636 28.03 -11.27 -42.59
CA PHE A 636 26.61 -10.93 -42.69
C PHE A 636 26.27 -10.04 -43.88
N ASP A 637 27.21 -9.24 -44.39
CA ASP A 637 27.06 -8.54 -45.67
C ASP A 637 26.93 -9.54 -46.83
N GLU A 638 27.74 -10.61 -46.84
CA GLU A 638 27.63 -11.68 -47.84
C GLU A 638 26.28 -12.42 -47.75
N VAL A 639 25.85 -12.77 -46.53
CA VAL A 639 24.55 -13.44 -46.31
C VAL A 639 23.39 -12.52 -46.74
N THR A 640 23.42 -11.25 -46.36
CA THR A 640 22.37 -10.27 -46.70
C THR A 640 22.30 -10.03 -48.21
N SER A 641 23.44 -10.06 -48.91
CA SER A 641 23.50 -9.90 -50.37
C SER A 641 22.66 -10.93 -51.15
N ILE A 642 22.36 -12.10 -50.55
CA ILE A 642 21.49 -13.12 -51.15
C ILE A 642 20.11 -12.54 -51.44
N SER A 643 19.53 -11.74 -50.52
CA SER A 643 18.23 -11.09 -50.74
C SER A 643 18.28 -10.11 -51.93
N GLY A 644 19.38 -9.38 -52.08
CA GLY A 644 19.61 -8.52 -53.25
C GLY A 644 19.66 -9.30 -54.57
N LYS A 645 20.32 -10.46 -54.59
CA LYS A 645 20.38 -11.36 -55.77
C LYS A 645 19.02 -11.97 -56.14
N LEU A 646 18.06 -11.97 -55.22
CA LEU A 646 16.70 -12.47 -55.46
C LEU A 646 15.77 -11.41 -56.08
N LYS A 647 16.15 -10.13 -56.14
CA LYS A 647 15.34 -9.05 -56.75
C LYS A 647 14.80 -9.42 -58.16
N PRO A 648 15.60 -9.98 -59.09
CA PRO A 648 15.10 -10.38 -60.42
C PRO A 648 14.10 -11.55 -60.41
N TYR A 649 14.07 -12.34 -59.33
CA TYR A 649 13.22 -13.51 -59.17
C TYR A 649 11.92 -13.21 -58.43
N ILE A 650 11.64 -11.95 -58.04
CA ILE A 650 10.39 -11.53 -57.38
C ILE A 650 9.12 -11.98 -58.13
N PRO A 651 8.99 -11.87 -59.47
CA PRO A 651 7.77 -12.33 -60.17
C PRO A 651 7.69 -13.86 -60.35
N ARG A 652 8.74 -14.62 -60.03
CA ARG A 652 8.82 -16.07 -60.23
C ARG A 652 8.07 -16.84 -59.12
N PRO A 653 7.64 -18.09 -59.38
CA PRO A 653 6.93 -18.90 -58.39
C PRO A 653 7.80 -19.26 -57.17
N LYS A 654 7.17 -19.49 -56.01
CA LYS A 654 7.85 -19.78 -54.72
C LYS A 654 8.90 -20.91 -54.78
N PRO A 655 8.67 -22.05 -55.49
CA PRO A 655 9.66 -23.13 -55.56
C PRO A 655 10.97 -22.72 -56.25
N GLU A 656 10.91 -21.94 -57.32
CA GLU A 656 12.10 -21.44 -58.03
C GLU A 656 12.92 -20.49 -57.15
N LYS A 657 12.23 -19.58 -56.43
CA LYS A 657 12.87 -18.70 -55.45
C LYS A 657 13.58 -19.50 -54.35
N LYS A 658 12.90 -20.53 -53.83
CA LYS A 658 13.47 -21.42 -52.80
C LYS A 658 14.73 -22.12 -53.30
N GLN A 659 14.68 -22.69 -54.50
CA GLN A 659 15.84 -23.35 -55.10
C GLN A 659 17.02 -22.38 -55.26
N LYS A 660 16.76 -21.14 -55.69
CA LYS A 660 17.80 -20.12 -55.83
C LYS A 660 18.42 -19.72 -54.49
N ILE A 661 17.60 -19.59 -53.43
CA ILE A 661 18.10 -19.33 -52.07
C ILE A 661 19.01 -20.47 -51.62
N GLU A 662 18.59 -21.73 -51.80
CA GLU A 662 19.40 -22.89 -51.42
C GLU A 662 20.73 -22.95 -52.20
N GLU A 663 20.73 -22.62 -53.49
CA GLU A 663 21.96 -22.53 -54.29
C GLU A 663 22.94 -21.47 -53.76
N GLU A 664 22.45 -20.29 -53.39
CA GLU A 664 23.30 -19.23 -52.84
C GLU A 664 23.75 -19.54 -51.40
N LEU A 665 22.88 -20.09 -50.56
CA LEU A 665 23.24 -20.53 -49.20
C LEU A 665 24.30 -21.64 -49.19
N ARG A 666 24.35 -22.49 -50.22
CA ARG A 666 25.41 -23.50 -50.36
C ARG A 666 26.79 -22.89 -50.67
N LYS A 667 26.83 -21.70 -51.27
CA LYS A 667 28.07 -20.99 -51.58
C LYS A 667 28.66 -20.28 -50.37
N ILE A 668 27.83 -19.93 -49.38
CA ILE A 668 28.27 -19.25 -48.15
C ILE A 668 29.23 -20.16 -47.37
N LYS A 669 30.43 -19.62 -47.09
CA LYS A 669 31.38 -20.19 -46.14
C LYS A 669 31.02 -19.70 -44.74
N VAL A 670 30.75 -20.62 -43.82
CA VAL A 670 30.38 -20.26 -42.44
C VAL A 670 31.62 -19.77 -41.70
N GLU A 671 31.57 -18.55 -41.19
CA GLU A 671 32.55 -18.04 -40.24
C GLU A 671 32.12 -18.43 -38.81
N ILE A 672 32.92 -19.27 -38.15
CA ILE A 672 32.63 -19.76 -36.80
C ILE A 672 33.12 -18.72 -35.79
N GLY A 673 32.30 -18.44 -34.77
CA GLY A 673 32.68 -17.51 -33.69
C GLY A 673 31.98 -16.14 -33.75
N VAL A 674 31.32 -15.80 -34.86
CA VAL A 674 30.53 -14.56 -35.00
C VAL A 674 29.14 -14.71 -34.37
N TYR A 675 28.42 -13.62 -34.10
CA TYR A 675 27.06 -13.67 -33.57
C TYR A 675 26.04 -13.07 -34.54
N LEU A 676 24.76 -13.41 -34.40
CA LEU A 676 23.71 -12.85 -35.27
C LEU A 676 23.47 -11.37 -34.94
N PRO A 677 23.39 -10.45 -35.93
CA PRO A 677 23.21 -9.02 -35.63
C PRO A 677 21.97 -8.69 -34.79
N SER A 678 20.90 -9.49 -34.94
CA SER A 678 19.67 -9.41 -34.15
C SER A 678 19.76 -10.17 -32.82
N ASN A 679 20.68 -11.12 -32.67
CA ASN A 679 20.84 -11.98 -31.48
C ASN A 679 22.34 -12.23 -31.14
N PRO A 680 22.96 -11.35 -30.35
CA PRO A 680 24.36 -11.46 -29.91
C PRO A 680 24.58 -12.47 -28.78
N ASP A 681 23.53 -13.03 -28.19
CA ASP A 681 23.63 -13.90 -27.01
C ASP A 681 24.14 -15.32 -27.35
N GLY A 682 24.22 -15.64 -28.65
CA GLY A 682 24.67 -16.93 -29.16
C GLY A 682 25.70 -16.81 -30.27
N VAL A 683 26.67 -17.72 -30.25
CA VAL A 683 27.75 -17.78 -31.24
C VAL A 683 27.38 -18.74 -32.36
N VAL A 684 27.54 -18.31 -33.61
CA VAL A 684 27.27 -19.13 -34.81
C VAL A 684 28.32 -20.23 -34.93
N ILE A 685 27.84 -21.47 -35.02
CA ILE A 685 28.64 -22.68 -35.24
C ILE A 685 28.27 -23.41 -36.54
N GLY A 686 27.16 -23.05 -37.18
CA GLY A 686 26.73 -23.66 -38.43
C GLY A 686 25.53 -22.96 -39.09
N ILE A 687 25.22 -23.34 -40.32
CA ILE A 687 24.04 -22.88 -41.07
C ILE A 687 23.33 -24.08 -41.70
N ASP A 688 21.99 -24.11 -41.62
CA ASP A 688 21.20 -25.09 -42.36
C ASP A 688 21.00 -24.60 -43.80
N ARG A 689 21.76 -25.17 -44.73
CA ARG A 689 21.74 -24.82 -46.16
C ARG A 689 20.43 -25.20 -46.87
N LYS A 690 19.54 -25.97 -46.24
CA LYS A 690 18.21 -26.33 -46.77
C LYS A 690 17.07 -25.55 -46.11
N SER A 691 17.37 -24.76 -45.07
CA SER A 691 16.38 -23.99 -44.33
C SER A 691 15.82 -22.77 -45.09
N GLY A 692 16.46 -22.40 -46.21
CA GLY A 692 16.09 -21.24 -47.02
C GLY A 692 14.61 -21.22 -47.39
N LYS A 693 13.87 -20.21 -46.91
CA LYS A 693 12.46 -20.00 -47.30
C LYS A 693 12.25 -18.58 -47.81
N PRO A 694 11.72 -18.39 -49.04
CA PRO A 694 11.30 -17.07 -49.50
C PRO A 694 10.03 -16.67 -48.75
N LEU A 695 9.99 -15.43 -48.24
CA LEU A 695 8.81 -14.87 -47.59
C LEU A 695 7.96 -14.09 -48.60
N GLN A 696 6.66 -13.92 -48.30
CA GLN A 696 5.74 -13.19 -49.16
C GLN A 696 5.95 -11.68 -48.98
N SER A 697 6.36 -10.99 -50.05
CA SER A 697 6.32 -9.53 -50.14
C SER A 697 6.08 -9.15 -51.61
N HIS A 698 5.25 -8.13 -51.83
CA HIS A 698 4.78 -7.69 -53.15
C HIS A 698 5.85 -6.97 -53.98
N ALA A 699 6.84 -6.37 -53.31
CA ALA A 699 7.85 -5.53 -53.95
C ALA A 699 9.30 -5.91 -53.60
N LYS A 700 9.51 -6.83 -52.64
CA LYS A 700 10.82 -7.16 -52.07
C LYS A 700 10.96 -8.69 -51.93
N ALA A 701 12.18 -9.19 -51.75
CA ALA A 701 12.45 -10.63 -51.61
C ALA A 701 13.18 -10.95 -50.29
N PRO A 702 12.54 -10.74 -49.12
CA PRO A 702 13.09 -11.24 -47.86
C PRO A 702 13.15 -12.76 -47.87
N PHE A 703 14.19 -13.30 -47.22
CA PHE A 703 14.33 -14.74 -47.04
C PHE A 703 14.68 -15.07 -45.59
N MET A 704 14.25 -16.25 -45.15
CA MET A 704 14.57 -16.81 -43.86
C MET A 704 15.70 -17.83 -44.00
N ALA A 705 16.67 -17.79 -43.08
CA ALA A 705 17.71 -18.79 -42.93
C ALA A 705 17.87 -19.18 -41.46
N THR A 706 18.24 -20.43 -41.21
CA THR A 706 18.42 -20.98 -39.87
C THR A 706 19.89 -21.28 -39.60
N PHE A 707 20.37 -20.77 -38.47
CA PHE A 707 21.74 -20.93 -37.98
C PHE A 707 21.76 -21.85 -36.77
N ARG A 708 22.81 -22.65 -36.65
CA ARG A 708 23.11 -23.40 -35.43
C ARG A 708 23.96 -22.49 -34.56
N ILE A 709 23.49 -22.19 -33.36
CA ILE A 709 24.17 -21.32 -32.41
C ILE A 709 24.50 -22.07 -31.12
N LYS A 710 25.65 -21.75 -30.52
CA LYS A 710 26.06 -22.22 -29.19
C LYS A 710 25.82 -21.07 -28.20
N LYS A 711 24.95 -21.29 -27.21
CA LYS A 711 24.66 -20.34 -26.12
C LYS A 711 25.25 -20.85 -24.81
N THR A 712 25.73 -19.96 -23.96
CA THR A 712 26.09 -20.29 -22.56
C THR A 712 24.82 -20.28 -21.72
N LYS A 713 24.62 -21.25 -20.81
CA LYS A 713 23.49 -21.24 -19.87
C LYS A 713 23.66 -20.10 -18.87
N SER A 714 23.20 -18.90 -19.24
CA SER A 714 23.07 -17.74 -18.37
C SER A 714 21.73 -17.82 -17.63
N GLY A 715 21.72 -17.75 -16.30
CA GLY A 715 20.59 -18.12 -15.43
C GLY A 715 19.38 -17.19 -15.39
N VAL A 716 18.70 -16.96 -16.53
CA VAL A 716 17.46 -16.14 -16.57
C VAL A 716 16.28 -16.80 -17.31
N GLU A 717 16.46 -17.98 -17.89
CA GLU A 717 15.34 -18.76 -18.46
C GLU A 717 15.23 -20.13 -17.79
N GLU A 718 14.88 -20.13 -16.50
CA GLU A 718 14.26 -21.29 -15.87
C GLU A 718 12.81 -21.37 -16.33
N THR A 719 12.55 -22.09 -17.41
CA THR A 719 11.22 -22.67 -17.62
C THR A 719 11.09 -23.84 -16.65
N GLU A 720 10.03 -23.85 -15.84
CA GLU A 720 9.82 -24.77 -14.70
C GLU A 720 9.84 -26.28 -15.02
N GLU A 721 10.03 -26.68 -16.29
CA GLU A 721 9.99 -28.08 -16.71
C GLU A 721 11.32 -28.85 -16.55
N VAL A 722 12.46 -28.18 -16.36
CA VAL A 722 13.79 -28.86 -16.43
C VAL A 722 14.36 -29.27 -15.06
N VAL A 723 13.78 -28.81 -13.95
CA VAL A 723 14.31 -29.08 -12.59
C VAL A 723 13.97 -30.50 -12.10
N ALA A 724 13.01 -31.19 -12.73
CA ALA A 724 12.59 -32.53 -12.30
C ALA A 724 13.50 -33.69 -12.78
N GLN A 725 14.45 -33.47 -13.71
CA GLN A 725 15.21 -34.57 -14.34
C GLN A 725 16.71 -34.63 -13.97
N ALA A 726 17.22 -33.70 -13.16
CA ALA A 726 18.66 -33.57 -12.91
C ALA A 726 19.21 -34.36 -11.70
N THR A 727 18.38 -35.06 -10.93
CA THR A 727 18.79 -35.70 -9.67
C THR A 727 19.14 -37.19 -9.74
N GLU A 728 19.33 -37.79 -10.93
CA GLU A 728 19.64 -39.24 -11.02
C GLU A 728 20.93 -39.66 -11.70
N ASN A 729 21.70 -38.79 -12.36
CA ASN A 729 22.90 -39.26 -13.06
C ASN A 729 24.13 -38.41 -12.78
N GLY A 730 24.94 -38.85 -11.81
CA GLY A 730 26.25 -38.30 -11.47
C GLY A 730 27.24 -38.35 -12.63
N ARG A 731 27.15 -37.37 -13.53
CA ARG A 731 28.16 -37.06 -14.54
C ARG A 731 28.80 -35.71 -14.24
N THR A 732 30.11 -35.65 -14.44
CA THR A 732 30.99 -34.47 -14.33
C THR A 732 30.42 -33.24 -15.09
N PRO A 733 30.77 -32.01 -14.68
CA PRO A 733 30.20 -30.79 -15.26
C PRO A 733 30.69 -30.63 -16.71
N ALA A 734 29.88 -31.12 -17.65
CA ALA A 734 30.03 -30.79 -19.06
C ALA A 734 29.79 -29.27 -19.24
N GLU A 735 30.59 -28.62 -20.08
CA GLU A 735 30.47 -27.20 -20.42
C GLU A 735 29.00 -26.75 -20.47
N ASN A 736 28.62 -25.77 -19.65
CA ASN A 736 27.27 -25.19 -19.52
C ASN A 736 26.84 -24.46 -20.81
N THR A 737 26.75 -25.18 -21.92
CA THR A 737 26.45 -24.63 -23.24
C THR A 737 25.36 -25.46 -23.91
N VAL A 738 24.40 -24.78 -24.51
CA VAL A 738 23.27 -25.38 -25.23
C VAL A 738 23.38 -24.99 -26.68
N GLU A 739 23.29 -25.98 -27.57
CA GLU A 739 23.17 -25.73 -28.99
C GLU A 739 21.69 -25.59 -29.37
N ALA A 740 21.36 -24.52 -30.06
CA ALA A 740 20.01 -24.23 -30.52
C ALA A 740 20.02 -23.82 -31.99
N TRP A 741 18.90 -24.07 -32.68
CA TRP A 741 18.68 -23.56 -34.03
C TRP A 741 17.94 -22.23 -33.95
N GLN A 742 18.54 -21.18 -34.50
CA GLN A 742 17.98 -19.83 -34.51
C GLN A 742 17.71 -19.41 -35.95
N SER A 743 16.45 -19.10 -36.25
CA SER A 743 16.07 -18.54 -37.56
C SER A 743 16.10 -17.03 -37.53
N ALA A 744 16.58 -16.44 -38.62
CA ALA A 744 16.60 -15.00 -38.86
C ALA A 744 16.11 -14.69 -40.28
N ILE A 745 15.49 -13.53 -40.45
CA ILE A 745 14.99 -13.00 -41.71
C ILE A 745 15.94 -11.89 -42.17
N PHE A 746 16.40 -12.00 -43.41
CA PHE A 746 17.24 -11.00 -44.06
C PHE A 746 16.41 -10.21 -45.07
N LYS A 747 16.39 -8.89 -44.90
CA LYS A 747 15.59 -7.95 -45.71
C LYS A 747 16.53 -6.98 -46.42
N VAL A 748 16.35 -6.81 -47.73
CA VAL A 748 17.08 -5.84 -48.57
C VAL A 748 16.10 -5.02 -49.39
N GLY A 749 16.37 -3.72 -49.48
CA GLY A 749 15.52 -2.71 -50.08
C GLY A 749 14.36 -2.28 -49.18
N ASP A 750 14.43 -2.47 -47.86
CA ASP A 750 13.43 -1.99 -46.89
C ASP A 750 14.07 -1.34 -45.65
N ASP A 751 13.55 -0.19 -45.26
CA ASP A 751 14.06 0.56 -44.13
C ASP A 751 13.62 -0.04 -42.79
N CYS A 752 14.44 -0.93 -42.23
CA CYS A 752 14.19 -1.56 -40.94
C CYS A 752 14.31 -0.58 -39.75
N ARG A 753 14.80 0.66 -39.93
CA ARG A 753 14.92 1.62 -38.82
C ARG A 753 13.55 1.97 -38.22
N GLN A 754 12.50 1.95 -39.03
CA GLN A 754 11.13 2.20 -38.55
C GLN A 754 10.64 1.06 -37.64
N ASP A 755 10.92 -0.19 -38.02
CA ASP A 755 10.63 -1.37 -37.19
C ASP A 755 11.39 -1.32 -35.87
N VAL A 756 12.68 -0.96 -35.90
CA VAL A 756 13.51 -0.78 -34.70
C VAL A 756 12.87 0.22 -33.73
N LEU A 757 12.41 1.38 -34.23
CA LEU A 757 11.75 2.37 -33.40
C LEU A 757 10.43 1.85 -32.80
N ALA A 758 9.58 1.19 -33.61
CA ALA A 758 8.32 0.65 -33.14
C ALA A 758 8.53 -0.41 -32.04
N LEU A 759 9.50 -1.30 -32.22
CA LEU A 759 9.86 -2.34 -31.26
C LEU A 759 10.49 -1.77 -29.99
N GLN A 760 11.29 -0.72 -30.12
CA GLN A 760 11.79 0.04 -28.97
C GLN A 760 10.62 0.63 -28.16
N MET A 761 9.62 1.21 -28.82
CA MET A 761 8.42 1.71 -28.14
C MET A 761 7.63 0.58 -27.47
N ILE A 762 7.46 -0.57 -28.13
CA ILE A 762 6.81 -1.76 -27.55
C ILE A 762 7.56 -2.25 -26.31
N SER A 763 8.89 -2.28 -26.35
CA SER A 763 9.72 -2.63 -25.20
C SER A 763 9.60 -1.61 -24.05
N ALA A 764 9.51 -0.32 -24.36
CA ALA A 764 9.25 0.71 -23.36
C ALA A 764 7.87 0.53 -22.69
N PHE A 765 6.82 0.21 -23.47
CA PHE A 765 5.51 -0.15 -22.91
C PHE A 765 5.56 -1.42 -22.04
N ARG A 766 6.31 -2.45 -22.47
CA ARG A 766 6.54 -3.65 -21.67
C ARG A 766 7.12 -3.30 -20.29
N GLY A 767 8.15 -2.46 -20.27
CA GLY A 767 8.77 -1.98 -19.04
C GLY A 767 7.78 -1.21 -18.15
N ILE A 768 6.93 -0.36 -18.74
CA ILE A 768 5.88 0.35 -18.00
C ILE A 768 4.89 -0.62 -17.36
N PHE A 769 4.36 -1.57 -18.12
CA PHE A 769 3.39 -2.54 -17.62
C PHE A 769 3.96 -3.44 -16.53
N HIS A 770 5.21 -3.89 -16.70
CA HIS A 770 5.91 -4.70 -15.71
C HIS A 770 6.15 -3.92 -14.40
N ASN A 771 6.60 -2.67 -14.49
CA ASN A 771 6.85 -1.83 -13.31
C ASN A 771 5.59 -1.55 -12.48
N VAL A 772 4.41 -1.52 -13.11
CA VAL A 772 3.11 -1.34 -12.43
C VAL A 772 2.57 -2.68 -11.90
N GLY A 773 3.15 -3.82 -12.30
CA GLY A 773 2.65 -5.15 -11.99
C GLY A 773 1.41 -5.54 -12.79
N LEU A 774 1.20 -4.94 -13.97
CA LEU A 774 0.08 -5.26 -14.85
C LEU A 774 0.40 -6.52 -15.66
N ASP A 775 -0.39 -7.58 -15.46
CA ASP A 775 -0.27 -8.87 -16.15
C ASP A 775 -0.84 -8.80 -17.58
N VAL A 776 -0.10 -8.11 -18.45
CA VAL A 776 -0.35 -8.04 -19.90
C VAL A 776 0.89 -8.48 -20.67
N PHE A 777 0.69 -8.96 -21.89
CA PHE A 777 1.77 -9.57 -22.67
C PHE A 777 2.10 -8.75 -23.92
N VAL A 778 3.37 -8.43 -24.11
CA VAL A 778 3.93 -7.88 -25.35
C VAL A 778 5.30 -8.50 -25.60
N PHE A 779 5.61 -8.74 -26.88
CA PHE A 779 6.83 -9.42 -27.27
C PHE A 779 7.65 -8.53 -28.23
N PRO A 780 8.59 -7.71 -27.72
CA PRO A 780 9.48 -6.92 -28.55
C PRO A 780 10.57 -7.83 -29.14
N TYR A 781 10.29 -8.43 -30.29
CA TYR A 781 11.30 -9.20 -31.03
C TYR A 781 12.45 -8.31 -31.49
N ARG A 782 13.61 -8.91 -31.79
CA ARG A 782 14.84 -8.15 -32.07
C ARG A 782 14.97 -7.87 -33.56
N VAL A 783 15.29 -6.63 -33.87
CA VAL A 783 15.56 -6.14 -35.24
C VAL A 783 16.80 -5.28 -35.22
N THR A 784 17.68 -5.49 -36.19
CA THR A 784 18.89 -4.70 -36.38
C THR A 784 18.92 -4.18 -37.81
N ALA A 785 18.90 -2.86 -37.97
CA ALA A 785 19.13 -2.22 -39.27
C ALA A 785 20.64 -2.18 -39.54
N THR A 786 21.12 -2.95 -40.52
CA THR A 786 22.56 -3.19 -40.73
C THR A 786 23.18 -2.22 -41.73
N ALA A 787 22.40 -1.74 -42.70
CA ALA A 787 22.82 -0.79 -43.73
C ALA A 787 21.57 -0.06 -44.29
N PRO A 788 21.72 0.98 -45.13
CA PRO A 788 20.58 1.63 -45.78
C PRO A 788 19.72 0.60 -46.52
N GLY A 789 18.41 0.60 -46.26
CA GLY A 789 17.48 -0.37 -46.85
C GLY A 789 17.74 -1.83 -46.47
N CYS A 790 18.56 -2.14 -45.46
CA CYS A 790 18.91 -3.51 -45.07
C CYS A 790 18.65 -3.76 -43.58
N GLY A 791 18.22 -4.97 -43.25
CA GLY A 791 18.12 -5.37 -41.85
C GLY A 791 17.95 -6.86 -41.63
N VAL A 792 18.20 -7.25 -40.39
CA VAL A 792 18.10 -8.61 -39.88
C VAL A 792 17.06 -8.64 -38.77
N ILE A 793 16.11 -9.56 -38.87
CA ILE A 793 14.95 -9.66 -37.97
C ILE A 793 14.91 -11.08 -37.38
N ASP A 794 14.75 -11.20 -36.07
CA ASP A 794 14.55 -12.50 -35.42
C ASP A 794 13.19 -13.10 -35.79
N VAL A 795 13.17 -14.39 -36.11
CA VAL A 795 11.93 -15.13 -36.31
C VAL A 795 11.28 -15.40 -34.96
N LEU A 796 9.98 -15.09 -34.86
CA LEU A 796 9.18 -15.40 -33.68
C LEU A 796 9.12 -16.93 -33.46
N PRO A 797 9.54 -17.44 -32.29
CA PRO A 797 9.53 -18.87 -32.02
C PRO A 797 8.09 -19.40 -31.95
N ASN A 798 7.88 -20.62 -32.46
CA ASN A 798 6.63 -21.37 -32.30
C ASN A 798 5.35 -20.56 -32.60
N SER A 799 5.40 -19.77 -33.67
CA SER A 799 4.31 -18.87 -34.04
C SER A 799 3.84 -19.10 -35.47
N ILE A 800 2.56 -18.87 -35.71
CA ILE A 800 1.91 -18.97 -37.02
C ILE A 800 1.15 -17.68 -37.31
N SER A 801 1.15 -17.22 -38.56
CA SER A 801 0.36 -16.05 -38.95
C SER A 801 -1.12 -16.40 -39.02
N ARG A 802 -2.00 -15.45 -38.70
CA ARG A 802 -3.46 -15.64 -38.82
C ARG A 802 -3.87 -15.97 -40.26
N ASP A 803 -3.18 -15.41 -41.26
CA ASP A 803 -3.33 -15.79 -42.67
C ASP A 803 -3.08 -17.29 -42.90
N MET A 804 -1.95 -17.82 -42.40
CA MET A 804 -1.62 -19.24 -42.55
C MET A 804 -2.63 -20.16 -41.87
N VAL A 805 -3.13 -19.78 -40.68
CA VAL A 805 -4.21 -20.52 -40.00
C VAL A 805 -5.45 -20.66 -40.88
N GLY A 806 -5.82 -19.60 -41.63
CA GLY A 806 -6.97 -19.65 -42.54
C GLY A 806 -6.73 -20.50 -43.80
N ARG A 807 -5.47 -20.61 -44.26
CA ARG A 807 -5.12 -21.42 -45.45
C ARG A 807 -4.99 -22.91 -45.15
N GLU A 808 -4.69 -23.31 -43.91
CA GLU A 808 -4.57 -24.71 -43.48
C GLU A 808 -5.93 -25.40 -43.23
N ALA A 809 -7.02 -24.85 -43.80
CA ALA A 809 -8.40 -25.36 -43.74
C ALA A 809 -9.08 -25.29 -42.35
N VAL A 810 -8.56 -24.48 -41.43
CA VAL A 810 -9.30 -24.08 -40.21
C VAL A 810 -9.98 -22.75 -40.48
N ASN A 811 -11.30 -22.80 -40.73
CA ASN A 811 -12.03 -21.67 -41.30
C ASN A 811 -12.02 -20.41 -40.39
N GLY A 812 -11.99 -20.56 -39.06
CA GLY A 812 -11.97 -19.42 -38.13
C GLY A 812 -10.90 -19.51 -37.03
N LEU A 813 -10.49 -18.35 -36.49
CA LEU A 813 -9.55 -18.28 -35.35
C LEU A 813 -10.07 -19.05 -34.13
N TYR A 814 -11.39 -19.00 -33.88
CA TYR A 814 -12.01 -19.74 -32.80
C TYR A 814 -11.90 -21.26 -33.00
N ASP A 815 -12.15 -21.74 -34.22
CA ASP A 815 -12.03 -23.16 -34.56
C ASP A 815 -10.59 -23.66 -34.38
N TYR A 816 -9.60 -22.81 -34.67
CA TYR A 816 -8.19 -23.08 -34.41
C TYR A 816 -7.89 -23.21 -32.92
N PHE A 817 -8.46 -22.33 -32.09
CA PHE A 817 -8.33 -22.45 -30.63
C PHE A 817 -8.94 -23.76 -30.12
N ILE A 818 -10.11 -24.15 -30.65
CA ILE A 818 -10.75 -25.42 -30.29
C ILE A 818 -9.90 -26.62 -30.73
N SER A 819 -9.38 -26.62 -31.97
CA SER A 819 -8.58 -27.74 -32.48
C SER A 819 -7.23 -27.89 -31.77
N LYS A 820 -6.61 -26.77 -31.37
CA LYS A 820 -5.27 -26.76 -30.75
C LYS A 820 -5.31 -26.96 -29.23
N TYR A 821 -6.30 -26.38 -28.55
CA TYR A 821 -6.36 -26.34 -27.09
C TYR A 821 -7.51 -27.15 -26.49
N GLY A 822 -8.42 -27.69 -27.31
CA GLY A 822 -9.61 -28.42 -26.85
C GLY A 822 -10.83 -27.52 -26.68
N ASN A 823 -11.91 -28.05 -26.10
CA ASN A 823 -13.15 -27.31 -25.86
C ASN A 823 -12.98 -26.14 -24.86
N GLU A 824 -13.96 -25.24 -24.80
CA GLU A 824 -13.90 -24.04 -23.95
C GLU A 824 -13.74 -24.32 -22.45
N ASP A 825 -14.22 -25.47 -22.00
CA ASP A 825 -14.12 -25.92 -20.60
C ASP A 825 -12.73 -26.50 -20.26
N SER A 826 -11.88 -26.74 -21.27
CA SER A 826 -10.54 -27.27 -21.04
C SER A 826 -9.63 -26.20 -20.41
N LEU A 827 -8.80 -26.62 -19.45
CA LEU A 827 -7.81 -25.72 -18.83
C LEU A 827 -6.85 -25.14 -19.87
N ARG A 828 -6.46 -25.93 -20.89
CA ARG A 828 -5.57 -25.48 -21.96
C ARG A 828 -6.21 -24.36 -22.78
N PHE A 829 -7.50 -24.48 -23.11
CA PHE A 829 -8.23 -23.44 -23.83
C PHE A 829 -8.39 -22.19 -22.97
N GLN A 830 -8.73 -22.33 -21.69
CA GLN A 830 -8.89 -21.21 -20.77
C GLN A 830 -7.57 -20.44 -20.57
N HIS A 831 -6.46 -21.16 -20.43
CA HIS A 831 -5.12 -20.55 -20.37
C HIS A 831 -4.77 -19.82 -21.66
N ALA A 832 -4.98 -20.46 -22.82
CA ALA A 832 -4.72 -19.83 -24.12
C ALA A 832 -5.61 -18.60 -24.36
N ARG A 833 -6.89 -18.66 -23.98
CA ARG A 833 -7.83 -17.53 -24.04
C ARG A 833 -7.42 -16.39 -23.10
N SER A 834 -6.91 -16.70 -21.91
CA SER A 834 -6.37 -15.70 -20.99
C SER A 834 -5.15 -15.00 -21.58
N ASN A 835 -4.19 -15.77 -22.11
CA ASN A 835 -3.00 -15.25 -22.81
C ASN A 835 -3.38 -14.41 -24.04
N PHE A 836 -4.39 -14.85 -24.79
CA PHE A 836 -4.96 -14.10 -25.90
C PHE A 836 -5.53 -12.76 -25.44
N ALA A 837 -6.35 -12.74 -24.39
CA ALA A 837 -6.92 -11.51 -23.83
C ALA A 837 -5.84 -10.54 -23.34
N LYS A 838 -4.82 -11.04 -22.62
CA LYS A 838 -3.69 -10.25 -22.10
C LYS A 838 -2.87 -9.60 -23.20
N SER A 839 -2.51 -10.38 -24.22
CA SER A 839 -1.71 -9.89 -25.35
C SER A 839 -2.50 -8.96 -26.25
N MET A 840 -3.75 -9.32 -26.54
CA MET A 840 -4.65 -8.49 -27.35
C MET A 840 -4.92 -7.13 -26.69
N ALA A 841 -5.10 -7.09 -25.36
CA ALA A 841 -5.32 -5.83 -24.64
C ALA A 841 -4.14 -4.86 -24.77
N ALA A 842 -2.91 -5.35 -24.53
CA ALA A 842 -1.72 -4.52 -24.65
C ALA A 842 -1.48 -4.04 -26.09
N TYR A 843 -1.51 -4.95 -27.07
CA TYR A 843 -1.33 -4.58 -28.47
C TYR A 843 -2.44 -3.67 -28.99
N SER A 844 -3.67 -3.76 -28.49
CA SER A 844 -4.77 -2.85 -28.86
C SER A 844 -4.45 -1.41 -28.43
N VAL A 845 -4.00 -1.23 -27.18
CA VAL A 845 -3.60 0.08 -26.65
C VAL A 845 -2.37 0.62 -27.37
N ILE A 846 -1.35 -0.20 -27.58
CA ILE A 846 -0.13 0.20 -28.31
C ILE A 846 -0.45 0.56 -29.76
N SER A 847 -1.26 -0.25 -30.45
CA SER A 847 -1.69 0.00 -31.83
C SER A 847 -2.46 1.33 -31.94
N TYR A 848 -3.30 1.65 -30.96
CA TYR A 848 -3.96 2.95 -30.90
C TYR A 848 -2.98 4.10 -30.65
N LEU A 849 -2.06 3.97 -29.69
CA LEU A 849 -1.10 5.03 -29.36
C LEU A 849 -0.08 5.26 -30.48
N LEU A 850 0.44 4.21 -31.10
CA LEU A 850 1.43 4.29 -32.19
C LEU A 850 0.80 4.34 -33.60
N GLN A 851 -0.52 4.17 -33.70
CA GLN A 851 -1.27 4.20 -34.96
C GLN A 851 -0.74 3.20 -36.00
N PHE A 852 -0.66 1.92 -35.65
CA PHE A 852 -0.38 0.88 -36.66
C PHE A 852 -1.53 0.83 -37.66
N LYS A 853 -1.25 1.00 -38.96
CA LYS A 853 -2.28 1.09 -40.01
C LYS A 853 -2.39 -0.14 -40.91
N ASP A 854 -1.31 -0.91 -41.07
CA ASP A 854 -1.33 -2.12 -41.90
C ASP A 854 -1.56 -3.38 -41.07
N ARG A 855 -2.78 -3.53 -40.54
CA ARG A 855 -3.15 -4.56 -39.56
C ARG A 855 -3.87 -5.74 -40.21
N HIS A 856 -3.41 -6.20 -41.37
CA HIS A 856 -4.02 -7.35 -42.04
C HIS A 856 -3.66 -8.68 -41.35
N ASN A 857 -4.37 -9.76 -41.68
CA ASN A 857 -4.17 -11.07 -41.03
C ASN A 857 -2.78 -11.69 -41.24
N GLY A 858 -2.03 -11.26 -42.26
CA GLY A 858 -0.61 -11.63 -42.42
C GLY A 858 0.34 -11.02 -41.37
N ASN A 859 -0.05 -9.91 -40.73
CA ASN A 859 0.78 -9.16 -39.76
C ASN A 859 0.40 -9.43 -38.30
N ILE A 860 -0.45 -10.45 -38.09
CA ILE A 860 -0.89 -10.89 -36.77
C ILE A 860 -0.46 -12.35 -36.63
N MET A 861 0.40 -12.61 -35.65
CA MET A 861 0.95 -13.91 -35.33
C MET A 861 0.29 -14.43 -34.05
N ILE A 862 0.07 -15.74 -33.97
CA ILE A 862 -0.39 -16.45 -32.78
C ILE A 862 0.68 -17.46 -32.38
N ASP A 863 1.14 -17.41 -31.14
CA ASP A 863 2.10 -18.38 -30.61
C ASP A 863 1.44 -19.66 -30.08
N ASP A 864 2.25 -20.63 -29.65
CA ASP A 864 1.75 -21.88 -29.08
C ASP A 864 1.03 -21.72 -27.74
N ALA A 865 1.27 -20.65 -26.99
CA ALA A 865 0.59 -20.36 -25.72
C ALA A 865 -0.72 -19.58 -25.89
N GLY A 866 -1.06 -19.15 -27.11
CA GLY A 866 -2.28 -18.41 -27.44
C GLY A 866 -2.11 -16.88 -27.43
N HIS A 867 -0.89 -16.35 -27.34
CA HIS A 867 -0.65 -14.91 -27.41
C HIS A 867 -0.78 -14.40 -28.84
N LEU A 868 -1.39 -13.22 -28.97
CA LEU A 868 -1.42 -12.41 -30.18
C LEU A 868 -0.20 -11.50 -30.23
N ILE A 869 0.54 -11.53 -31.33
CA ILE A 869 1.74 -10.71 -31.57
C ILE A 869 1.60 -9.98 -32.90
N HIS A 870 1.72 -8.65 -32.88
CA HIS A 870 1.81 -7.85 -34.10
C HIS A 870 3.23 -7.89 -34.67
N ILE A 871 3.35 -7.96 -36.00
CA ILE A 871 4.60 -7.85 -36.75
C ILE A 871 4.45 -6.81 -37.87
N ASP A 872 5.58 -6.44 -38.48
CA ASP A 872 5.69 -5.50 -39.60
C ASP A 872 5.09 -4.11 -39.29
N PHE A 873 5.93 -3.23 -38.73
CA PHE A 873 5.55 -1.88 -38.31
C PHE A 873 5.90 -0.82 -39.36
N GLY A 874 6.01 -1.22 -40.64
CA GLY A 874 6.29 -0.35 -41.79
C GLY A 874 5.25 0.76 -42.01
N PHE A 875 4.10 0.70 -41.34
CA PHE A 875 3.07 1.74 -41.36
C PHE A 875 2.61 2.15 -39.95
N CYS A 876 3.38 3.03 -39.30
CA CYS A 876 3.08 3.59 -37.99
C CYS A 876 3.01 5.14 -38.00
N PHE A 877 2.48 5.72 -36.92
CA PHE A 877 2.23 7.15 -36.74
C PHE A 877 1.31 7.77 -37.81
N ASP A 878 1.86 8.59 -38.72
CA ASP A 878 1.08 9.41 -39.67
C ASP A 878 1.06 8.88 -41.11
N ILE A 879 1.63 7.70 -41.37
CA ILE A 879 1.53 7.01 -42.66
C ILE A 879 0.42 5.96 -42.64
N ALA A 880 -0.30 5.86 -43.76
CA ALA A 880 -1.15 4.72 -44.08
C ALA A 880 -0.75 4.10 -45.43
N PRO A 881 -0.94 2.78 -45.62
CA PRO A 881 -0.67 2.11 -46.89
C PRO A 881 -1.51 2.75 -48.03
N GLY A 882 -0.86 3.05 -49.15
CA GLY A 882 -1.49 3.69 -50.32
C GLY A 882 -1.92 5.16 -50.13
N GLY A 883 -1.57 5.81 -49.01
CA GLY A 883 -1.89 7.22 -48.74
C GLY A 883 -3.35 7.51 -48.37
N VAL A 884 -4.23 6.50 -48.39
CA VAL A 884 -5.66 6.62 -48.09
C VAL A 884 -5.95 5.98 -46.74
N ARG A 885 -6.59 6.72 -45.81
CA ARG A 885 -6.96 6.24 -44.48
C ARG A 885 -8.24 5.37 -44.52
N PHE A 886 -8.18 4.22 -45.18
CA PHE A 886 -9.31 3.29 -45.29
C PHE A 886 -9.74 2.71 -43.93
N GLU A 887 -8.78 2.31 -43.10
CA GLU A 887 -9.07 1.74 -41.78
C GLU A 887 -9.20 2.85 -40.72
N ARG A 888 -10.44 3.05 -40.23
CA ARG A 888 -10.78 4.07 -39.21
C ARG A 888 -10.91 3.50 -37.80
N ALA A 889 -10.90 2.18 -37.66
CA ALA A 889 -10.95 1.51 -36.37
C ALA A 889 -9.74 1.89 -35.50
N PRO A 890 -9.93 2.21 -34.20
CA PRO A 890 -8.83 2.48 -33.28
C PRO A 890 -7.79 1.36 -33.25
N PHE A 891 -8.25 0.11 -33.12
CA PHE A 891 -7.47 -1.13 -33.22
C PHE A 891 -8.29 -2.25 -33.84
N LYS A 892 -7.63 -3.35 -34.23
CA LYS A 892 -8.29 -4.48 -34.89
C LYS A 892 -8.92 -5.40 -33.84
N LEU A 893 -10.26 -5.49 -33.87
CA LEU A 893 -11.06 -6.38 -33.03
C LEU A 893 -12.17 -7.00 -33.89
N THR A 894 -11.84 -8.11 -34.57
CA THR A 894 -12.75 -8.78 -35.50
C THR A 894 -13.76 -9.68 -34.77
N ARG A 895 -14.80 -10.14 -35.48
CA ARG A 895 -15.81 -11.06 -34.92
C ARG A 895 -15.21 -12.38 -34.44
N GLU A 896 -14.21 -12.90 -35.13
CA GLU A 896 -13.52 -14.13 -34.71
C GLU A 896 -12.72 -13.94 -33.42
N MET A 897 -12.05 -12.79 -33.27
CA MET A 897 -11.34 -12.46 -32.02
C MET A 897 -12.34 -12.32 -30.86
N MET A 898 -13.50 -11.72 -31.11
CA MET A 898 -14.58 -11.67 -30.12
C MET A 898 -15.11 -13.06 -29.77
N ALA A 899 -15.20 -13.98 -30.74
CA ALA A 899 -15.58 -15.37 -30.48
C ALA A 899 -14.60 -16.05 -29.51
N VAL A 900 -13.29 -15.89 -29.69
CA VAL A 900 -12.27 -16.37 -28.73
C VAL A 900 -12.46 -15.75 -27.34
N LEU A 901 -12.92 -14.49 -27.26
CA LEU A 901 -13.23 -13.79 -26.00
C LEU A 901 -14.62 -14.14 -25.41
N GLY A 902 -15.28 -15.18 -25.90
CA GLY A 902 -16.57 -15.65 -25.40
C GLY A 902 -17.80 -15.06 -26.11
N GLY A 903 -17.61 -14.54 -27.32
CA GLY A 903 -18.68 -14.20 -28.27
C GLY A 903 -19.47 -12.92 -28.01
N GLY A 904 -19.42 -12.35 -26.80
CA GLY A 904 -20.17 -11.15 -26.45
C GLY A 904 -19.60 -10.33 -25.30
N PRO A 905 -20.07 -9.08 -25.13
CA PRO A 905 -19.53 -8.15 -24.14
C PRO A 905 -19.84 -8.52 -22.68
N ASP A 906 -20.85 -9.38 -22.47
CA ASP A 906 -21.23 -9.84 -21.14
C ASP A 906 -20.37 -11.00 -20.63
N HIS A 907 -19.62 -11.65 -21.50
CA HIS A 907 -18.75 -12.76 -21.13
C HIS A 907 -17.54 -12.27 -20.33
N GLN A 908 -17.14 -13.06 -19.33
CA GLN A 908 -16.05 -12.71 -18.41
C GLN A 908 -14.74 -12.39 -19.13
N ALA A 909 -14.36 -13.20 -20.13
CA ALA A 909 -13.12 -12.99 -20.89
C ALA A 909 -13.11 -11.67 -21.67
N PHE A 910 -14.24 -11.23 -22.22
CA PHE A 910 -14.35 -9.92 -22.86
C PHE A 910 -14.25 -8.77 -21.85
N ARG A 911 -14.90 -8.90 -20.68
CA ARG A 911 -14.80 -7.90 -19.60
C ARG A 911 -13.37 -7.76 -19.09
N TRP A 912 -12.65 -8.87 -18.93
CA TRP A 912 -11.22 -8.86 -18.59
C TRP A 912 -10.38 -8.17 -19.67
N PHE A 913 -10.62 -8.47 -20.95
CA PHE A 913 -9.96 -7.77 -22.04
C PHE A 913 -10.21 -6.25 -22.02
N GLU A 914 -11.46 -5.82 -21.83
CA GLU A 914 -11.83 -4.39 -21.73
C GLU A 914 -11.12 -3.74 -20.52
N GLU A 915 -11.13 -4.40 -19.36
CA GLU A 915 -10.48 -3.93 -18.14
C GLU A 915 -8.96 -3.81 -18.29
N LEU A 916 -8.32 -4.80 -18.92
CA LEU A 916 -6.89 -4.78 -19.19
C LEU A 916 -6.52 -3.67 -20.19
N CYS A 917 -7.36 -3.40 -21.20
CA CYS A 917 -7.16 -2.25 -22.09
C CYS A 917 -7.17 -0.92 -21.32
N VAL A 918 -8.15 -0.73 -20.44
CA VAL A 918 -8.26 0.47 -19.59
C VAL A 918 -7.02 0.60 -18.70
N LYS A 919 -6.63 -0.48 -18.00
CA LYS A 919 -5.47 -0.48 -17.10
C LYS A 919 -4.16 -0.22 -17.86
N ALA A 920 -3.96 -0.85 -19.01
CA ALA A 920 -2.77 -0.65 -19.85
C ALA A 920 -2.68 0.80 -20.34
N PHE A 921 -3.79 1.40 -20.78
CA PHE A 921 -3.82 2.80 -21.20
C PHE A 921 -3.49 3.74 -20.03
N LEU A 922 -4.16 3.56 -18.88
CA LEU A 922 -3.90 4.38 -17.69
C LEU A 922 -2.46 4.25 -17.18
N ALA A 923 -1.88 3.05 -17.22
CA ALA A 923 -0.48 2.83 -16.87
C ALA A 923 0.49 3.56 -17.81
N ALA A 924 0.16 3.66 -19.10
CA ALA A 924 0.99 4.36 -20.09
C ALA A 924 0.90 5.89 -20.00
N ARG A 925 -0.24 6.47 -19.59
CA ARG A 925 -0.49 7.92 -19.60
C ARG A 925 0.57 8.77 -18.87
N PRO A 926 1.01 8.44 -17.64
CA PRO A 926 2.05 9.20 -16.94
C PRO A 926 3.40 9.23 -17.67
N HIS A 927 3.62 8.31 -18.60
CA HIS A 927 4.86 8.18 -19.37
C HIS A 927 4.80 8.89 -20.73
N ALA A 928 3.71 9.60 -21.05
CA ALA A 928 3.51 10.28 -22.33
C ALA A 928 4.68 11.19 -22.72
N ASP A 929 5.24 11.95 -21.77
CA ASP A 929 6.39 12.83 -22.01
C ASP A 929 7.64 12.04 -22.40
N LYS A 930 7.98 10.99 -21.65
CA LYS A 930 9.16 10.15 -21.88
C LYS A 930 9.05 9.38 -23.19
N LEU A 931 7.87 8.82 -23.48
CA LEU A 931 7.58 8.17 -24.76
C LEU A 931 7.65 9.16 -25.92
N SER A 932 7.20 10.40 -25.72
CA SER A 932 7.30 11.46 -26.73
C SER A 932 8.76 11.86 -26.99
N GLN A 933 9.64 11.82 -25.99
CA GLN A 933 11.08 12.10 -26.15
C GLN A 933 11.78 11.06 -27.07
N ILE A 934 11.41 9.78 -26.97
CA ILE A 934 11.92 8.72 -27.86
C ILE A 934 11.62 9.03 -29.33
N VAL A 935 10.38 9.49 -29.60
CA VAL A 935 9.93 9.87 -30.95
C VAL A 935 10.55 11.21 -31.39
N LEU A 936 10.58 12.21 -30.50
CA LEU A 936 11.12 13.55 -30.76
C LEU A 936 12.57 13.49 -31.27
N LEU A 937 13.41 12.67 -30.64
CA LEU A 937 14.82 12.52 -31.02
C LEU A 937 15.02 11.84 -32.39
N MET A 938 13.99 11.19 -32.92
CA MET A 938 14.03 10.53 -34.22
C MET A 938 13.37 11.35 -35.33
N MET A 939 12.72 12.47 -35.03
CA MET A 939 11.94 13.25 -36.01
C MET A 939 12.73 13.66 -37.26
N ASP A 940 13.99 14.07 -37.07
CA ASP A 940 14.86 14.54 -38.15
C ASP A 940 15.67 13.39 -38.80
N SER A 941 15.34 12.13 -38.49
CA SER A 941 16.01 10.93 -39.06
C SER A 941 15.73 10.69 -40.54
N GLY A 942 14.72 11.37 -41.10
CA GLY A 942 14.24 11.15 -42.47
C GLY A 942 13.29 9.94 -42.63
N LEU A 943 12.90 9.29 -41.53
CA LEU A 943 11.90 8.24 -41.54
C LEU A 943 10.57 8.75 -42.10
N PRO A 944 9.91 8.01 -43.00
CA PRO A 944 8.74 8.51 -43.68
C PRO A 944 7.55 8.65 -42.71
N CYS A 945 7.53 7.91 -41.58
CA CYS A 945 6.45 7.89 -40.60
C CYS A 945 6.22 9.23 -39.89
N PHE A 946 7.17 10.16 -39.99
CA PHE A 946 7.10 11.46 -39.35
C PHE A 946 6.59 12.57 -40.27
N LYS A 947 5.70 13.39 -39.72
CA LYS A 947 5.19 14.66 -40.26
C LYS A 947 5.36 15.74 -39.19
N PRO A 948 5.31 17.04 -39.54
CA PRO A 948 5.54 18.13 -38.57
C PRO A 948 4.68 18.05 -37.30
N ASP A 949 3.44 17.55 -37.41
CA ASP A 949 2.50 17.43 -36.29
C ASP A 949 2.53 16.07 -35.56
N THR A 950 3.42 15.14 -35.93
CA THR A 950 3.39 13.75 -35.42
C THR A 950 3.50 13.66 -33.91
N ILE A 951 4.38 14.45 -33.29
CA ILE A 951 4.53 14.46 -31.82
C ILE A 951 3.26 14.98 -31.15
N ARG A 952 2.66 16.05 -31.70
CA ARG A 952 1.42 16.62 -31.18
C ARG A 952 0.32 15.57 -31.24
N HIS A 953 0.10 14.95 -32.40
CA HIS A 953 -0.89 13.89 -32.56
C HIS A 953 -0.62 12.68 -31.64
N PHE A 954 0.65 12.31 -31.45
CA PHE A 954 1.03 11.23 -30.52
C PHE A 954 0.64 11.57 -29.09
N ARG A 955 0.95 12.80 -28.64
CA ARG A 955 0.61 13.29 -27.30
C ARG A 955 -0.90 13.40 -27.10
N ASP A 956 -1.63 13.92 -28.08
CA ASP A 956 -3.09 14.11 -28.00
C ASP A 956 -3.83 12.77 -27.77
N ARG A 957 -3.27 11.66 -28.28
CA ARG A 957 -3.87 10.32 -28.09
C ARG A 957 -3.81 9.81 -26.65
N PHE A 958 -2.98 10.38 -25.78
CA PHE A 958 -2.98 10.08 -24.34
C PHE A 958 -4.09 10.80 -23.57
N VAL A 959 -4.74 11.79 -24.21
CA VAL A 959 -5.92 12.47 -23.67
C VAL A 959 -5.63 13.06 -22.28
N LEU A 960 -4.50 13.77 -22.16
CA LEU A 960 -3.93 14.22 -20.88
C LEU A 960 -4.80 15.27 -20.17
N GLU A 961 -5.69 15.92 -20.90
CA GLU A 961 -6.66 16.90 -20.39
C GLU A 961 -7.82 16.27 -19.61
N ARG A 962 -8.02 14.95 -19.72
CA ARG A 962 -9.08 14.23 -19.01
C ARG A 962 -8.60 13.62 -17.70
N ASN A 963 -9.49 13.54 -16.70
CA ASN A 963 -9.22 12.79 -15.47
C ASN A 963 -9.14 11.26 -15.75
N GLU A 964 -8.69 10.48 -14.76
CA GLU A 964 -8.51 9.03 -14.93
C GLU A 964 -9.81 8.28 -15.27
N ARG A 965 -10.95 8.70 -14.71
CA ARG A 965 -12.26 8.09 -14.98
C ARG A 965 -12.72 8.37 -16.41
N ASP A 966 -12.65 9.63 -16.83
CA ASP A 966 -13.03 10.04 -18.19
C ASP A 966 -12.10 9.41 -19.25
N ALA A 967 -10.83 9.19 -18.89
CA ALA A 967 -9.87 8.47 -19.72
C ALA A 967 -10.20 6.97 -19.79
N ALA A 968 -10.65 6.35 -18.69
CA ALA A 968 -11.13 4.96 -18.71
C ALA A 968 -12.35 4.80 -19.61
N ASP A 969 -13.35 5.69 -19.46
CA ASP A 969 -14.55 5.67 -20.30
C ASP A 969 -14.23 5.92 -21.77
N TYR A 970 -13.24 6.78 -22.06
CA TYR A 970 -12.72 6.98 -23.41
C TYR A 970 -12.16 5.68 -24.01
N VAL A 971 -11.38 4.90 -23.25
CA VAL A 971 -10.83 3.62 -23.73
C VAL A 971 -11.92 2.58 -23.97
N ARG A 972 -12.93 2.51 -23.10
CA ARG A 972 -14.09 1.63 -23.32
C ARG A 972 -14.82 1.98 -24.61
N GLU A 973 -14.94 3.26 -24.91
CA GLU A 973 -15.50 3.71 -26.18
C GLU A 973 -14.63 3.34 -27.40
N LEU A 974 -13.29 3.33 -27.25
CA LEU A 974 -12.39 2.81 -28.30
C LEU A 974 -12.59 1.31 -28.54
N VAL A 975 -12.80 0.52 -27.49
CA VAL A 975 -13.13 -0.91 -27.59
C VAL A 975 -14.42 -1.11 -28.36
N ARG A 976 -15.49 -0.38 -27.99
CA ARG A 976 -16.79 -0.44 -28.69
C ARG A 976 -16.69 -0.06 -30.17
N LYS A 977 -15.94 1.00 -30.50
CA LYS A 977 -15.72 1.43 -31.89
C LYS A 977 -14.91 0.44 -32.72
N SER A 978 -14.05 -0.33 -32.07
CA SER A 978 -13.20 -1.33 -32.72
C SER A 978 -13.94 -2.65 -32.95
N ALA A 979 -14.84 -3.03 -32.03
CA ALA A 979 -15.59 -4.27 -32.03
C ALA A 979 -16.42 -4.45 -33.32
N GLY A 980 -15.98 -5.35 -34.20
CA GLY A 980 -16.69 -5.67 -35.43
C GLY A 980 -16.78 -4.50 -36.43
N SER A 981 -15.80 -3.58 -36.41
CA SER A 981 -15.80 -2.38 -37.25
C SER A 981 -15.88 -2.70 -38.75
N TYR A 982 -16.85 -2.07 -39.44
CA TYR A 982 -17.03 -2.20 -40.89
C TYR A 982 -15.77 -1.76 -41.68
N SER A 983 -15.03 -0.75 -41.18
CA SER A 983 -13.82 -0.29 -41.88
C SER A 983 -12.70 -1.33 -41.90
N THR A 984 -12.62 -2.19 -40.88
CA THR A 984 -11.64 -3.28 -40.84
C THR A 984 -12.01 -4.37 -41.84
N MET A 985 -13.30 -4.71 -41.97
CA MET A 985 -13.78 -5.67 -42.97
C MET A 985 -13.48 -5.22 -44.41
N VAL A 986 -13.72 -3.94 -44.72
CA VAL A 986 -13.42 -3.37 -46.05
C VAL A 986 -11.92 -3.42 -46.33
N TYR A 987 -11.08 -3.13 -45.33
CA TYR A 987 -9.63 -3.21 -45.46
C TYR A 987 -9.16 -4.65 -45.71
N ASP A 988 -9.69 -5.62 -44.96
CA ASP A 988 -9.38 -7.03 -45.13
C ASP A 988 -9.83 -7.54 -46.53
N GLN A 989 -10.98 -7.07 -47.05
CA GLN A 989 -11.41 -7.36 -48.42
C GLN A 989 -10.49 -6.75 -49.47
N PHE A 990 -10.02 -5.51 -49.27
CA PHE A 990 -9.02 -4.89 -50.14
C PHE A 990 -7.74 -5.74 -50.17
N GLN A 991 -7.27 -6.19 -49.01
CA GLN A 991 -6.08 -7.05 -48.88
C GLN A 991 -6.27 -8.43 -49.52
N LEU A 992 -7.47 -9.01 -49.49
CA LEU A 992 -7.76 -10.23 -50.24
C LEU A 992 -7.61 -10.00 -51.75
N VAL A 993 -8.16 -8.89 -52.26
CA VAL A 993 -8.15 -8.58 -53.70
C VAL A 993 -6.76 -8.22 -54.20
N THR A 994 -6.01 -7.41 -53.45
CA THR A 994 -4.67 -6.94 -53.87
C THR A 994 -3.57 -7.94 -53.53
N ASN A 995 -3.67 -8.57 -52.36
CA ASN A 995 -2.58 -9.32 -51.76
C ASN A 995 -2.87 -10.81 -51.57
N GLY A 996 -4.09 -11.27 -51.85
CA GLY A 996 -4.47 -12.68 -51.70
C GLY A 996 -4.41 -13.14 -50.24
N ILE A 997 -4.65 -12.23 -49.29
CA ILE A 997 -4.68 -12.49 -47.85
C ILE A 997 -6.14 -12.77 -47.43
N PRO A 998 -6.51 -14.02 -47.10
CA PRO A 998 -7.84 -14.37 -46.56
C PRO A 998 -8.16 -13.67 -45.23
N TYR A 999 -9.47 -13.46 -45.01
CA TYR A 999 -10.02 -12.78 -43.85
C TYR A 999 -11.19 -13.50 -43.20
#